data_AF-A0A942GI71-F1
#
_entry.id   AF-A0A942GI71-F1
#
_cell.length_a   1.000
_cell.length_b   1.000
_cell.length_c   1.000
_cell.angle_alpha   90.00
_cell.angle_beta   90.00
_cell.angle_gamma   90.00
#
_symmetry.space_group_name_H-M   'P 1'
#
loop_
_entity.id
_entity.type
_entity.pdbx_description
1 polymer ?
#
loop_
_entity_poly.entity_id
_entity_poly.type
_entity_poly.pdbx_seq_one_letter_code
_entity_poly.pdbx_strand_id
1 'polypeptide(L)'
;VAGGKFGQAAPSVTLGTAAAAGIVLTYLNNANYTAGAEASYANFGSLGQININTAAAGNTITFPSAVVFNSNDGGTTLNTLDVINITQGGASFPSTIGLGLGDIINAGGGTMSVTGLVSAGMSTGAGVVDADLSSVRNTGGGTINLNGGITWTGGAHNVVGGKNLGALFAVDNTGAGSINTGAVNLIASNTTVANSNNYSFSFNNVAGASLTVGLVTADLSGTNSFSGQLTLINAGTATVAGGRYRGNFTNNAGGVVNVTGNTTVHAVLTNAGSISLGANSMTLTTSQNHLTNGGTVTASTGGLIVTTTAVGNTFDGGTLSNVTINGAGGVTTFQTNNVSITTLTVTSGTAVVNINVTATTVDVNGGTLTVNNIRTLTVNDLFESAGIINLGGGASGVIDVKRNFSRTGGTFTAGAGSLMSFTGTVTQNVDGGPLFQLVNLTFTNSVSQINVGNTIRVSGAATISTATTVNFGTVNLVLNSATASIINNGVYNTTENSGGGVILGGANLVPLGFAGGGQTIEGTGIFSYITVDVGNTLGAGIATTGNTAASPTVITTGAAHGLVTGDVIFYIGSASIPAGYYGVTVLTGTTFSIPVNAPLNDGAVAGAVLPMNNAKVINTFTGVKFNGVLRLYTGALSVATAGVDFSPFGTNAKVVRHMYNFVGGLPQPVLVAQVGTWDAAAVQYDLEYATGTAIAAGNPVDILLGSTEFPNVANRIRNLSITATSVLTGSLQLTAARSFVGNLTVAAGSVLGLTGALTSSSATGTHVVSGDVIQNAAALGNKLVFTGGGTLTGGTGNSNIVAVDFNTSGTYSVSAMKALGANAATNAVEVLGGATVNLAMANLGTTAAPNWGDVTNLAVTNGRVNLTGHIDVANLNLTVAAAGTLDFGDFNIWWKSAGTFTGVAASTYLATGATTGGYLQIRANSNINTGGSLVPRIIFDPEALGGFTLTLTGNTGVKDILTNTGNDILELAGFTFTHGGNTWNHGGTATYPSTAGNGIFRVTGNVTANLGADATLPNLTVNNGTNTFTLVDNDGAPGTVPSITITDPAAAPGVFIMTAGNV
;
A
#
# COMPACT_ATOMS: atom_id res chain seq x y z
N VAL A 1 -19.06 30.69 -94.75
CA VAL A 1 -19.82 29.41 -94.75
C VAL A 1 -21.23 29.73 -94.32
N ALA A 2 -22.14 29.79 -95.29
CA ALA A 2 -23.56 30.02 -95.06
C ALA A 2 -24.30 28.67 -94.98
N GLY A 3 -25.31 28.62 -94.11
CA GLY A 3 -26.46 27.72 -94.21
C GLY A 3 -26.28 26.29 -93.70
N GLY A 4 -26.96 25.97 -92.58
CA GLY A 4 -27.49 24.62 -92.40
C GLY A 4 -27.36 23.92 -91.05
N LYS A 5 -26.89 24.56 -89.95
CA LYS A 5 -26.63 23.79 -88.70
C LYS A 5 -27.39 24.18 -87.43
N PHE A 6 -28.18 25.26 -87.42
CA PHE A 6 -28.96 25.65 -86.23
C PHE A 6 -30.46 25.71 -86.55
N GLY A 7 -31.18 24.61 -86.28
CA GLY A 7 -32.64 24.53 -86.39
C GLY A 7 -33.31 24.99 -85.10
N GLN A 8 -34.05 26.09 -85.18
CA GLN A 8 -34.81 26.80 -84.12
C GLN A 8 -33.98 27.58 -83.08
N ALA A 9 -34.40 28.84 -82.86
CA ALA A 9 -33.85 29.89 -81.98
C ALA A 9 -32.32 29.76 -81.74
N ALA A 10 -31.54 30.11 -82.75
CA ALA A 10 -30.09 29.93 -82.73
C ALA A 10 -29.42 30.78 -81.63
N PRO A 11 -28.33 30.28 -81.01
CA PRO A 11 -27.42 31.15 -80.27
C PRO A 11 -26.88 32.25 -81.18
N SER A 12 -26.63 33.45 -80.65
CA SER A 12 -25.90 34.47 -81.40
C SER A 12 -24.43 34.04 -81.48
N VAL A 13 -23.96 33.64 -82.66
CA VAL A 13 -22.56 33.33 -82.92
C VAL A 13 -21.89 34.61 -83.44
N THR A 14 -20.97 35.16 -82.67
CA THR A 14 -20.11 36.26 -83.13
C THR A 14 -18.78 35.67 -83.60
N LEU A 15 -18.52 35.74 -84.91
CA LEU A 15 -17.24 35.37 -85.51
C LEU A 15 -16.39 36.63 -85.70
N GLY A 16 -15.15 36.64 -85.21
CA GLY A 16 -14.20 37.72 -85.49
C GLY A 16 -13.85 37.80 -86.98
N THR A 17 -13.63 39.01 -87.50
CA THR A 17 -13.50 39.28 -88.95
C THR A 17 -12.08 39.12 -89.52
N ALA A 18 -11.17 38.39 -88.88
CA ALA A 18 -9.81 38.15 -89.37
C ALA A 18 -9.36 36.69 -89.18
N ALA A 19 -8.38 36.21 -89.96
CA ALA A 19 -7.91 34.82 -90.02
C ALA A 19 -7.25 34.25 -88.73
N ALA A 20 -7.44 34.92 -87.58
CA ALA A 20 -7.05 34.52 -86.23
C ALA A 20 -8.23 34.71 -85.25
N ALA A 21 -9.46 34.41 -85.70
CA ALA A 21 -10.69 34.75 -84.97
C ALA A 21 -11.21 33.60 -84.10
N GLY A 22 -11.40 33.91 -82.81
CA GLY A 22 -12.13 33.06 -81.88
C GLY A 22 -13.62 32.91 -82.15
N ILE A 23 -14.25 32.06 -81.36
CA ILE A 23 -15.70 31.78 -81.39
C ILE A 23 -16.29 32.12 -80.02
N VAL A 24 -17.32 32.97 -80.01
CA VAL A 24 -18.17 33.23 -78.85
C VAL A 24 -19.57 32.70 -79.12
N LEU A 25 -20.02 31.73 -78.33
CA LEU A 25 -21.36 31.17 -78.37
C LEU A 25 -22.19 31.78 -77.24
N THR A 26 -23.24 32.54 -77.55
CA THR A 26 -24.11 33.13 -76.51
C THR A 26 -25.55 32.61 -76.63
N TYR A 27 -26.06 32.03 -75.55
CA TYR A 27 -27.42 31.53 -75.41
C TYR A 27 -28.24 32.48 -74.53
N LEU A 28 -29.12 33.29 -75.15
CA LEU A 28 -29.93 34.32 -74.49
C LEU A 28 -31.41 33.94 -74.47
N ASN A 29 -32.07 34.04 -73.31
CA ASN A 29 -33.53 33.89 -73.15
C ASN A 29 -34.14 32.56 -73.63
N ASN A 30 -33.33 31.52 -73.85
CA ASN A 30 -33.80 30.22 -74.28
C ASN A 30 -34.51 29.45 -73.15
N ALA A 31 -35.54 28.67 -73.49
CA ALA A 31 -36.03 27.56 -72.66
C ALA A 31 -35.00 26.40 -72.69
N ASN A 32 -35.31 25.25 -72.08
CA ASN A 32 -34.46 24.06 -72.18
C ASN A 32 -34.05 23.80 -73.64
N TYR A 33 -32.75 23.77 -73.92
CA TYR A 33 -32.20 23.68 -75.27
C TYR A 33 -31.09 22.65 -75.31
N THR A 34 -31.07 21.82 -76.35
CA THR A 34 -29.97 20.89 -76.61
C THR A 34 -29.15 21.46 -77.75
N ALA A 35 -27.89 21.82 -77.49
CA ALA A 35 -26.95 22.20 -78.53
C ALA A 35 -26.80 21.05 -79.54
N GLY A 36 -26.60 21.38 -80.82
CA GLY A 36 -26.55 20.39 -81.89
C GLY A 36 -25.51 19.28 -81.66
N ALA A 37 -25.73 18.11 -82.25
CA ALA A 37 -24.82 16.94 -82.23
C ALA A 37 -23.57 17.16 -83.11
N GLU A 38 -22.88 18.28 -82.91
CA GLU A 38 -21.77 18.68 -83.73
C GLU A 38 -20.51 17.92 -83.29
N ALA A 39 -19.95 17.11 -84.19
CA ALA A 39 -18.65 16.44 -84.01
C ALA A 39 -17.45 17.42 -83.92
N SER A 40 -17.71 18.74 -83.77
CA SER A 40 -16.75 19.82 -84.07
C SER A 40 -16.73 20.98 -83.05
N TYR A 41 -17.05 20.73 -81.77
CA TYR A 41 -16.51 21.58 -80.67
C TYR A 41 -15.06 21.19 -80.30
N ALA A 42 -14.43 20.35 -81.12
CA ALA A 42 -13.14 19.72 -80.85
C ALA A 42 -11.94 20.69 -80.90
N ASN A 43 -12.13 21.94 -81.33
CA ASN A 43 -11.13 23.01 -81.21
C ASN A 43 -11.77 24.38 -81.44
N PHE A 44 -11.98 25.15 -80.38
CA PHE A 44 -12.10 26.61 -80.50
C PHE A 44 -10.71 27.19 -80.80
N GLY A 45 -10.60 28.17 -81.71
CA GLY A 45 -9.32 28.78 -82.11
C GLY A 45 -8.62 29.53 -80.97
N SER A 46 -7.89 30.60 -81.27
CA SER A 46 -7.14 31.39 -80.27
C SER A 46 -8.00 32.13 -79.23
N LEU A 47 -9.32 31.90 -79.18
CA LEU A 47 -10.33 32.50 -78.30
C LEU A 47 -11.61 31.61 -78.36
N GLY A 48 -12.01 30.96 -77.27
CA GLY A 48 -13.21 30.13 -77.19
C GLY A 48 -14.08 30.49 -75.97
N GLN A 49 -15.28 31.01 -76.19
CA GLN A 49 -16.18 31.40 -75.09
C GLN A 49 -17.58 30.84 -75.26
N ILE A 50 -18.16 30.33 -74.17
CA ILE A 50 -19.56 29.89 -74.08
C ILE A 50 -20.26 30.72 -72.99
N ASN A 51 -21.22 31.56 -73.38
CA ASN A 51 -22.03 32.37 -72.46
C ASN A 51 -23.46 31.83 -72.39
N ILE A 52 -23.96 31.56 -71.18
CA ILE A 52 -25.30 31.03 -70.93
C ILE A 52 -26.08 32.00 -70.05
N ASN A 53 -27.15 32.56 -70.61
CA ASN A 53 -28.03 33.53 -69.97
C ASN A 53 -29.50 33.27 -70.38
N THR A 54 -30.11 32.25 -69.81
CA THR A 54 -31.48 31.80 -70.13
C THR A 54 -32.54 32.61 -69.39
N ALA A 55 -33.81 32.50 -69.81
CA ALA A 55 -34.92 33.29 -69.26
C ALA A 55 -35.27 32.98 -67.79
N ALA A 56 -34.88 31.82 -67.26
CA ALA A 56 -35.18 31.40 -65.89
C ALA A 56 -34.12 30.44 -65.35
N ALA A 57 -33.86 30.46 -64.04
CA ALA A 57 -32.81 29.64 -63.40
C ALA A 57 -32.97 28.11 -63.58
N GLY A 58 -34.20 27.63 -63.85
CA GLY A 58 -34.48 26.21 -64.10
C GLY A 58 -34.23 25.74 -65.54
N ASN A 59 -33.98 26.64 -66.48
CA ASN A 59 -33.72 26.27 -67.87
C ASN A 59 -32.26 25.78 -68.04
N THR A 60 -32.05 24.70 -68.79
CA THR A 60 -30.74 24.07 -68.98
C THR A 60 -30.35 23.98 -70.45
N ILE A 61 -29.10 24.32 -70.77
CA ILE A 61 -28.49 24.08 -72.08
C ILE A 61 -27.68 22.78 -72.03
N THR A 62 -28.01 21.79 -72.87
CA THR A 62 -27.30 20.49 -72.91
C THR A 62 -26.34 20.43 -74.09
N PHE A 63 -25.07 20.10 -73.85
CA PHE A 63 -24.01 19.93 -74.85
C PHE A 63 -23.66 18.45 -74.99
N PRO A 64 -24.27 17.71 -75.94
CA PRO A 64 -24.16 16.25 -76.02
C PRO A 64 -22.77 15.73 -76.42
N SER A 65 -21.93 16.58 -77.02
CA SER A 65 -20.58 16.25 -77.52
C SER A 65 -19.48 16.88 -76.67
N ALA A 66 -18.26 16.34 -76.75
CA ALA A 66 -17.10 16.87 -76.02
C ALA A 66 -16.77 18.32 -76.42
N VAL A 67 -16.42 19.14 -75.44
CA VAL A 67 -16.05 20.55 -75.61
C VAL A 67 -14.56 20.68 -75.35
N VAL A 68 -13.77 21.12 -76.33
CA VAL A 68 -12.31 21.23 -76.19
C VAL A 68 -11.84 22.62 -76.63
N PHE A 69 -11.26 23.37 -75.70
CA PHE A 69 -10.53 24.60 -75.97
C PHE A 69 -9.09 24.24 -76.35
N ASN A 70 -8.54 24.89 -77.39
CA ASN A 70 -7.25 24.49 -77.95
C ASN A 70 -6.09 24.75 -76.96
N SER A 71 -5.27 23.72 -76.73
CA SER A 71 -4.09 23.76 -75.86
C SER A 71 -2.77 23.94 -76.61
N ASN A 72 -2.80 23.94 -77.95
CA ASN A 72 -1.61 23.98 -78.81
C ASN A 72 -1.54 25.29 -79.60
N ASP A 73 -0.94 26.31 -79.01
CA ASP A 73 -0.23 27.32 -79.81
C ASP A 73 1.18 27.44 -79.25
N GLY A 74 2.17 27.08 -80.05
CA GLY A 74 3.55 26.80 -79.66
C GLY A 74 4.33 28.02 -79.16
N GLY A 75 3.93 28.60 -78.02
CA GLY A 75 4.79 29.40 -77.16
C GLY A 75 4.83 30.92 -77.38
N THR A 76 3.95 31.53 -78.19
CA THR A 76 4.06 32.99 -78.44
C THR A 76 2.77 33.82 -78.32
N THR A 77 1.61 33.20 -78.21
CA THR A 77 0.31 33.90 -78.18
C THR A 77 -0.52 33.40 -77.00
N LEU A 78 -0.39 34.10 -75.87
CA LEU A 78 -1.20 33.87 -74.67
C LEU A 78 -2.68 34.09 -75.02
N ASN A 79 -3.47 33.02 -75.00
CA ASN A 79 -4.93 33.10 -75.10
C ASN A 79 -5.47 33.59 -73.74
N THR A 80 -6.15 34.73 -73.71
CA THR A 80 -6.54 35.44 -72.48
C THR A 80 -8.03 35.27 -72.12
N LEU A 81 -8.81 34.44 -72.82
CA LEU A 81 -10.27 34.50 -72.70
C LEU A 81 -11.04 33.20 -73.00
N ASP A 82 -10.43 32.02 -72.83
CA ASP A 82 -11.19 30.77 -72.91
C ASP A 82 -12.09 30.60 -71.67
N VAL A 83 -13.42 30.73 -71.81
CA VAL A 83 -14.34 30.74 -70.65
C VAL A 83 -15.68 30.09 -70.96
N ILE A 84 -16.15 29.21 -70.07
CA ILE A 84 -17.57 28.84 -69.95
C ILE A 84 -18.19 29.71 -68.85
N ASN A 85 -19.08 30.63 -69.21
CA ASN A 85 -19.69 31.58 -68.30
C ASN A 85 -21.22 31.41 -68.22
N ILE A 86 -21.75 31.23 -67.02
CA ILE A 86 -23.18 31.07 -66.74
C ILE A 86 -23.64 32.23 -65.85
N THR A 87 -24.51 33.10 -66.36
CA THR A 87 -25.07 34.22 -65.59
C THR A 87 -26.52 33.99 -65.18
N GLN A 88 -27.28 33.20 -65.94
CA GLN A 88 -28.66 32.80 -65.61
C GLN A 88 -29.03 31.47 -66.30
N GLY A 89 -29.66 30.54 -65.58
CA GLY A 89 -29.94 29.17 -66.07
C GLY A 89 -28.82 28.18 -65.74
N GLY A 90 -28.88 27.00 -66.36
CA GLY A 90 -27.96 25.90 -66.15
C GLY A 90 -27.34 25.34 -67.45
N ALA A 91 -26.36 24.46 -67.27
CA ALA A 91 -25.65 23.80 -68.36
C ALA A 91 -25.42 22.32 -68.03
N SER A 92 -25.51 21.43 -69.02
CA SER A 92 -25.23 20.01 -68.87
C SER A 92 -24.26 19.52 -69.94
N PHE A 93 -23.17 18.88 -69.52
CA PHE A 93 -22.10 18.35 -70.35
C PHE A 93 -21.93 16.84 -70.06
N PRO A 94 -22.65 15.97 -70.78
CA PRO A 94 -22.52 14.52 -70.61
C PRO A 94 -21.11 13.95 -70.88
N SER A 95 -20.33 14.62 -71.72
CA SER A 95 -18.98 14.22 -72.16
C SER A 95 -17.86 15.08 -71.57
N THR A 96 -16.61 14.70 -71.84
CA THR A 96 -15.40 15.41 -71.38
C THR A 96 -15.36 16.87 -71.81
N ILE A 97 -14.87 17.74 -70.92
CA ILE A 97 -14.50 19.14 -71.21
C ILE A 97 -12.98 19.27 -71.13
N GLY A 98 -12.33 19.68 -72.21
CA GLY A 98 -10.92 20.10 -72.22
C GLY A 98 -10.81 21.61 -72.11
N LEU A 99 -10.42 22.14 -70.95
CA LEU A 99 -10.33 23.58 -70.68
C LEU A 99 -9.11 24.27 -71.29
N GLY A 100 -8.03 23.54 -71.57
CA GLY A 100 -6.78 24.21 -71.96
C GLY A 100 -6.31 25.11 -70.83
N LEU A 101 -6.17 26.42 -71.06
CA LEU A 101 -5.89 27.42 -70.02
C LEU A 101 -7.15 28.20 -69.59
N GLY A 102 -8.34 27.77 -70.03
CA GLY A 102 -9.60 28.47 -69.79
C GLY A 102 -10.28 28.16 -68.45
N ASP A 103 -11.31 28.94 -68.16
CA ASP A 103 -12.07 28.92 -66.90
C ASP A 103 -13.51 28.43 -67.05
N ILE A 104 -14.06 27.90 -65.96
CA ILE A 104 -15.49 27.71 -65.76
C ILE A 104 -15.97 28.73 -64.72
N ILE A 105 -16.98 29.52 -65.06
CA ILE A 105 -17.56 30.54 -64.18
C ILE A 105 -19.08 30.36 -64.11
N ASN A 106 -19.62 30.18 -62.90
CA ASN A 106 -21.06 30.29 -62.62
C ASN A 106 -21.33 31.50 -61.71
N ALA A 107 -21.88 32.55 -62.29
CA ALA A 107 -22.31 33.76 -61.57
C ALA A 107 -23.84 33.75 -61.31
N GLY A 108 -24.56 32.77 -61.83
CA GLY A 108 -26.02 32.67 -61.75
C GLY A 108 -26.54 31.78 -60.61
N GLY A 109 -27.86 31.58 -60.60
CA GLY A 109 -28.56 30.69 -59.66
C GLY A 109 -28.83 29.27 -60.17
N GLY A 110 -28.47 28.94 -61.41
CA GLY A 110 -28.73 27.62 -61.99
C GLY A 110 -27.59 26.63 -61.82
N THR A 111 -27.79 25.40 -62.31
CA THR A 111 -26.86 24.28 -62.13
C THR A 111 -26.07 24.01 -63.40
N MET A 112 -24.74 23.96 -63.28
CA MET A 112 -23.84 23.33 -64.25
C MET A 112 -23.56 21.89 -63.83
N SER A 113 -23.68 20.93 -64.74
CA SER A 113 -23.32 19.54 -64.48
C SER A 113 -22.46 18.98 -65.61
N VAL A 114 -21.34 18.37 -65.27
CA VAL A 114 -20.40 17.70 -66.16
C VAL A 114 -20.27 16.26 -65.70
N THR A 115 -20.72 15.29 -66.49
CA THR A 115 -20.53 13.86 -66.16
C THR A 115 -19.26 13.28 -66.77
N GLY A 116 -18.74 13.89 -67.83
CA GLY A 116 -17.40 13.58 -68.33
C GLY A 116 -16.28 14.18 -67.48
N LEU A 117 -15.04 13.85 -67.80
CA LEU A 117 -13.87 14.40 -67.13
C LEU A 117 -13.67 15.88 -67.50
N VAL A 118 -13.30 16.72 -66.54
CA VAL A 118 -12.75 18.06 -66.83
C VAL A 118 -11.22 17.97 -66.89
N SER A 119 -10.63 18.22 -68.06
CA SER A 119 -9.19 18.28 -68.25
C SER A 119 -8.74 19.75 -68.26
N ALA A 120 -8.07 20.17 -67.20
CA ALA A 120 -7.58 21.53 -66.98
C ALA A 120 -6.07 21.62 -67.27
N GLY A 121 -5.61 22.75 -67.81
CA GLY A 121 -4.21 22.99 -68.14
C GLY A 121 -3.59 24.07 -67.26
N MET A 122 -2.29 24.25 -67.43
CA MET A 122 -1.50 25.29 -66.76
C MET A 122 -0.38 25.79 -67.67
N SER A 123 -0.06 27.09 -67.58
CA SER A 123 0.92 27.76 -68.44
C SER A 123 2.25 27.99 -67.73
N THR A 124 3.32 28.03 -68.52
CA THR A 124 4.68 28.32 -68.08
C THR A 124 5.16 29.72 -68.48
N GLY A 125 4.36 30.49 -69.22
CA GLY A 125 4.74 31.79 -69.78
C GLY A 125 4.86 32.91 -68.73
N ALA A 126 5.83 33.81 -68.86
CA ALA A 126 6.08 34.89 -67.89
C ALA A 126 5.17 36.13 -68.06
N GLY A 127 3.90 35.97 -68.45
CA GLY A 127 3.03 37.09 -68.82
C GLY A 127 1.58 36.92 -68.37
N VAL A 128 1.10 37.94 -67.64
CA VAL A 128 -0.26 38.20 -67.11
C VAL A 128 -0.88 37.16 -66.16
N VAL A 129 -1.34 37.67 -65.01
CA VAL A 129 -1.75 36.97 -63.78
C VAL A 129 -2.98 36.04 -63.93
N ASP A 130 -3.68 36.03 -65.06
CA ASP A 130 -4.89 35.19 -65.26
C ASP A 130 -4.72 34.11 -66.35
N ALA A 131 -3.56 34.05 -67.02
CA ALA A 131 -3.31 33.09 -68.11
C ALA A 131 -2.57 31.81 -67.67
N ASP A 132 -2.32 31.66 -66.36
CA ASP A 132 -1.39 30.64 -65.83
C ASP A 132 -2.06 29.38 -65.28
N LEU A 133 -3.36 29.40 -64.95
CA LEU A 133 -4.08 28.28 -64.31
C LEU A 133 -5.57 28.27 -64.68
N SER A 134 -6.05 27.18 -65.29
CA SER A 134 -7.50 26.93 -65.43
C SER A 134 -8.19 26.82 -64.07
N SER A 135 -9.24 27.60 -63.87
CA SER A 135 -10.02 27.67 -62.64
C SER A 135 -11.49 27.29 -62.81
N VAL A 136 -12.11 26.84 -61.71
CA VAL A 136 -13.56 26.61 -61.60
C VAL A 136 -14.11 27.53 -60.53
N ARG A 137 -14.85 28.55 -60.92
CA ARG A 137 -15.35 29.61 -60.03
C ARG A 137 -16.88 29.61 -59.97
N ASN A 138 -17.42 29.64 -58.76
CA ASN A 138 -18.84 29.88 -58.52
C ASN A 138 -18.98 31.15 -57.67
N THR A 139 -19.45 32.22 -58.28
CA THR A 139 -19.68 33.52 -57.62
C THR A 139 -21.17 33.76 -57.32
N GLY A 140 -22.07 32.91 -57.84
CA GLY A 140 -23.51 33.00 -57.68
C GLY A 140 -24.10 32.08 -56.59
N GLY A 141 -25.43 32.00 -56.57
CA GLY A 141 -26.18 31.06 -55.70
C GLY A 141 -26.38 29.66 -56.31
N GLY A 142 -25.86 29.43 -57.53
CA GLY A 142 -26.03 28.21 -58.31
C GLY A 142 -25.11 27.06 -57.87
N THR A 143 -25.09 25.99 -58.67
CA THR A 143 -24.30 24.78 -58.39
C THR A 143 -23.42 24.41 -59.57
N ILE A 144 -22.19 23.96 -59.33
CA ILE A 144 -21.30 23.33 -60.34
C ILE A 144 -21.03 21.89 -59.90
N ASN A 145 -21.45 20.90 -60.68
CA ASN A 145 -21.23 19.48 -60.42
C ASN A 145 -20.28 18.88 -61.47
N LEU A 146 -19.04 18.61 -61.11
CA LEU A 146 -18.03 17.95 -61.95
C LEU A 146 -17.97 16.44 -61.64
N ASN A 147 -19.07 15.73 -61.89
CA ASN A 147 -19.24 14.32 -61.51
C ASN A 147 -18.17 13.39 -62.10
N GLY A 148 -17.69 13.67 -63.32
CA GLY A 148 -16.61 12.88 -63.95
C GLY A 148 -15.20 13.17 -63.41
N GLY A 149 -15.08 14.09 -62.45
CA GLY A 149 -13.81 14.52 -61.87
C GLY A 149 -13.13 15.65 -62.63
N ILE A 150 -12.00 16.10 -62.09
CA ILE A 150 -11.15 17.13 -62.68
C ILE A 150 -9.69 16.69 -62.60
N THR A 151 -8.96 16.86 -63.70
CA THR A 151 -7.54 16.56 -63.80
C THR A 151 -6.79 17.78 -64.29
N TRP A 152 -5.79 18.24 -63.54
CA TRP A 152 -4.84 19.23 -64.05
C TRP A 152 -3.65 18.50 -64.70
N THR A 153 -3.36 18.82 -65.95
CA THR A 153 -2.21 18.30 -66.70
C THR A 153 -1.19 19.41 -66.95
N GLY A 154 0.09 19.11 -66.77
CA GLY A 154 1.17 20.06 -67.10
C GLY A 154 1.43 20.11 -68.60
N GLY A 155 1.62 21.30 -69.17
CA GLY A 155 2.21 21.43 -70.49
C GLY A 155 3.66 20.95 -70.49
N ALA A 156 4.13 20.36 -71.59
CA ALA A 156 5.50 19.86 -71.74
C ALA A 156 6.51 21.02 -71.85
N HIS A 157 6.78 21.74 -70.75
CA HIS A 157 7.64 22.92 -70.78
C HIS A 157 8.63 22.99 -69.61
N ASN A 158 9.87 23.27 -69.98
CA ASN A 158 11.07 23.23 -69.15
C ASN A 158 11.20 24.57 -68.38
N VAL A 159 10.58 24.67 -67.20
CA VAL A 159 10.68 25.89 -66.37
C VAL A 159 11.83 25.76 -65.40
N VAL A 160 12.71 26.75 -65.38
CA VAL A 160 13.76 26.90 -64.39
C VAL A 160 13.23 27.79 -63.26
N GLY A 161 12.92 27.20 -62.10
CA GLY A 161 12.47 27.91 -60.90
C GLY A 161 10.98 27.73 -60.61
N GLY A 162 10.65 27.29 -59.40
CA GLY A 162 9.26 27.09 -58.97
C GLY A 162 8.42 28.36 -59.09
N LYS A 163 7.33 28.31 -59.86
CA LYS A 163 6.33 29.39 -59.92
C LYS A 163 5.35 29.25 -58.76
N ASN A 164 5.26 30.29 -57.92
CA ASN A 164 4.19 30.44 -56.95
C ASN A 164 3.04 31.19 -57.63
N LEU A 165 1.90 30.53 -57.88
CA LEU A 165 0.72 31.09 -58.57
C LEU A 165 -0.07 32.08 -57.67
N GLY A 166 0.65 32.89 -56.87
CA GLY A 166 0.13 33.68 -55.76
C GLY A 166 -1.17 34.42 -56.09
N ALA A 167 -2.18 34.19 -55.24
CA ALA A 167 -3.56 34.72 -55.25
C ALA A 167 -4.60 34.04 -56.16
N LEU A 168 -4.25 33.07 -57.01
CA LEU A 168 -5.21 32.37 -57.85
C LEU A 168 -5.71 31.06 -57.22
N PHE A 169 -7.00 30.79 -57.38
CA PHE A 169 -7.66 29.57 -56.89
C PHE A 169 -8.03 28.66 -58.07
N ALA A 170 -7.63 27.39 -57.99
CA ALA A 170 -7.99 26.37 -58.98
C ALA A 170 -9.49 26.03 -58.90
N VAL A 171 -10.05 26.10 -57.69
CA VAL A 171 -11.50 26.05 -57.43
C VAL A 171 -11.85 27.17 -56.47
N ASP A 172 -12.82 28.00 -56.80
CA ASP A 172 -13.15 29.21 -56.06
C ASP A 172 -14.66 29.38 -55.88
N ASN A 173 -15.18 28.97 -54.73
CA ASN A 173 -16.59 29.13 -54.38
C ASN A 173 -16.75 30.37 -53.48
N THR A 174 -17.02 31.52 -54.09
CA THR A 174 -17.21 32.82 -53.43
C THR A 174 -18.67 33.24 -53.33
N GLY A 175 -19.57 32.58 -54.04
CA GLY A 175 -21.01 32.75 -53.90
C GLY A 175 -21.62 31.83 -52.85
N ALA A 176 -22.90 32.03 -52.50
CA ALA A 176 -23.64 31.17 -51.55
C ALA A 176 -24.01 29.78 -52.12
N GLY A 177 -23.59 29.49 -53.35
CA GLY A 177 -23.87 28.26 -54.06
C GLY A 177 -22.96 27.07 -53.69
N SER A 178 -22.92 26.07 -54.57
CA SER A 178 -22.09 24.88 -54.35
C SER A 178 -21.18 24.51 -55.52
N ILE A 179 -20.00 23.97 -55.21
CA ILE A 179 -19.12 23.30 -56.17
C ILE A 179 -18.90 21.87 -55.69
N ASN A 180 -19.16 20.88 -56.54
CA ASN A 180 -18.94 19.47 -56.24
C ASN A 180 -18.02 18.86 -57.29
N THR A 181 -16.83 18.42 -56.88
CA THR A 181 -15.90 17.72 -57.76
C THR A 181 -16.01 16.21 -57.53
N GLY A 182 -15.96 15.43 -58.61
CA GLY A 182 -15.59 14.02 -58.57
C GLY A 182 -14.11 13.86 -58.20
N ALA A 183 -13.46 12.78 -58.65
CA ALA A 183 -12.04 12.56 -58.41
C ALA A 183 -11.18 13.78 -58.83
N VAL A 184 -10.24 14.17 -57.97
CA VAL A 184 -9.33 15.29 -58.19
C VAL A 184 -7.95 14.71 -58.42
N ASN A 185 -7.50 14.76 -59.68
CA ASN A 185 -6.17 14.31 -60.05
C ASN A 185 -5.29 15.53 -60.32
N LEU A 186 -4.24 15.67 -59.52
CA LEU A 186 -3.21 16.68 -59.78
C LEU A 186 -2.11 16.03 -60.62
N ILE A 187 -1.33 16.86 -61.31
CA ILE A 187 -0.31 16.43 -62.29
C ILE A 187 0.52 15.24 -61.79
N ALA A 188 0.42 14.13 -62.52
CA ALA A 188 1.38 13.04 -62.53
C ALA A 188 2.31 13.26 -63.75
N SER A 189 3.57 13.61 -63.49
CA SER A 189 4.70 13.80 -64.43
C SER A 189 4.47 13.77 -65.96
N ASN A 190 5.10 14.72 -66.67
CA ASN A 190 5.85 14.37 -67.87
C ASN A 190 7.05 15.32 -68.04
N THR A 191 8.25 14.82 -67.72
CA THR A 191 9.51 15.05 -68.46
C THR A 191 10.71 14.61 -67.62
N THR A 192 11.70 14.02 -68.29
CA THR A 192 12.93 13.40 -67.76
C THR A 192 13.98 14.40 -67.26
N VAL A 193 13.60 15.57 -66.76
CA VAL A 193 14.55 16.65 -66.43
C VAL A 193 14.63 16.88 -64.92
N ALA A 194 15.86 16.83 -64.39
CA ALA A 194 16.22 16.77 -62.97
C ALA A 194 16.07 18.11 -62.20
N ASN A 195 14.94 18.80 -62.33
CA ASN A 195 14.73 20.12 -61.70
C ASN A 195 13.46 20.11 -60.81
N SER A 196 13.60 20.47 -59.53
CA SER A 196 12.55 20.40 -58.50
C SER A 196 11.54 21.55 -58.61
N ASN A 197 10.49 21.40 -59.43
CA ASN A 197 9.39 22.37 -59.47
C ASN A 197 8.14 21.83 -58.75
N ASN A 198 7.71 22.53 -57.70
CA ASN A 198 6.45 22.26 -56.98
C ASN A 198 5.34 23.17 -57.52
N TYR A 199 4.19 22.61 -57.88
CA TYR A 199 2.99 23.37 -58.27
C TYR A 199 2.01 23.41 -57.10
N SER A 200 1.48 24.60 -56.77
CA SER A 200 0.47 24.77 -55.71
C SER A 200 -0.90 25.09 -56.32
N PHE A 201 -1.91 24.31 -55.97
CA PHE A 201 -3.31 24.52 -56.30
C PHE A 201 -4.05 24.92 -55.03
N SER A 202 -4.96 25.88 -55.11
CA SER A 202 -5.75 26.32 -53.94
C SER A 202 -7.24 26.20 -54.23
N PHE A 203 -7.97 25.56 -53.32
CA PHE A 203 -9.43 25.47 -53.34
C PHE A 203 -9.98 26.38 -52.24
N ASN A 204 -10.87 27.31 -52.60
CA ASN A 204 -11.47 28.27 -51.68
C ASN A 204 -12.99 28.05 -51.58
N ASN A 205 -13.52 28.10 -50.35
CA ASN A 205 -14.96 28.02 -50.06
C ASN A 205 -15.33 29.04 -48.99
N VAL A 206 -16.12 30.05 -49.33
CA VAL A 206 -16.51 31.12 -48.40
C VAL A 206 -17.64 30.70 -47.46
N ALA A 207 -17.93 31.52 -46.45
CA ALA A 207 -19.03 31.28 -45.52
C ALA A 207 -20.39 31.23 -46.22
N GLY A 208 -21.24 30.28 -45.82
CA GLY A 208 -22.55 30.04 -46.43
C GLY A 208 -22.53 29.21 -47.72
N ALA A 209 -21.35 28.88 -48.26
CA ALA A 209 -21.18 28.11 -49.48
C ALA A 209 -20.86 26.63 -49.20
N SER A 210 -21.11 25.75 -50.17
CA SER A 210 -20.85 24.30 -50.06
C SER A 210 -19.81 23.80 -51.07
N LEU A 211 -18.75 23.12 -50.62
CA LEU A 211 -17.71 22.55 -51.48
C LEU A 211 -17.54 21.04 -51.25
N THR A 212 -17.83 20.20 -52.25
CA THR A 212 -17.44 18.79 -52.21
C THR A 212 -16.16 18.58 -53.02
N VAL A 213 -15.13 18.04 -52.38
CA VAL A 213 -13.87 17.63 -53.00
C VAL A 213 -13.84 16.11 -53.02
N GLY A 214 -13.89 15.51 -54.21
CA GLY A 214 -13.73 14.07 -54.38
C GLY A 214 -12.32 13.58 -54.03
N LEU A 215 -12.03 12.30 -54.29
CA LEU A 215 -10.77 11.67 -53.90
C LEU A 215 -9.57 12.40 -54.53
N VAL A 216 -8.67 12.92 -53.70
CA VAL A 216 -7.48 13.65 -54.16
C VAL A 216 -6.31 12.70 -54.37
N THR A 217 -5.88 12.56 -55.64
CA THR A 217 -4.68 11.81 -56.01
C THR A 217 -3.57 12.77 -56.40
N ALA A 218 -2.46 12.75 -55.65
CA ALA A 218 -1.26 13.55 -55.89
C ALA A 218 -0.03 12.62 -55.83
N ASP A 219 0.18 11.84 -56.90
CA ASP A 219 1.13 10.73 -56.93
C ASP A 219 2.59 11.19 -56.79
N LEU A 220 3.38 10.43 -56.03
CA LEU A 220 4.86 10.44 -56.12
C LEU A 220 5.24 9.10 -56.74
N SER A 221 5.73 9.07 -57.96
CA SER A 221 6.63 7.97 -58.31
C SER A 221 7.98 8.26 -57.64
N GLY A 222 8.64 7.22 -57.11
CA GLY A 222 9.91 7.33 -56.37
C GLY A 222 11.11 7.83 -57.20
N THR A 223 10.89 8.45 -58.36
CA THR A 223 11.91 8.89 -59.32
C THR A 223 11.75 10.32 -59.80
N ASN A 224 10.72 11.07 -59.39
CA ASN A 224 10.32 12.32 -60.08
C ASN A 224 10.32 13.59 -59.19
N SER A 225 10.79 14.71 -59.76
CA SER A 225 11.00 16.01 -59.08
C SER A 225 9.83 17.01 -59.17
N PHE A 226 8.66 16.58 -59.65
CA PHE A 226 7.45 17.42 -59.75
C PHE A 226 6.38 16.93 -58.77
N SER A 227 5.85 17.81 -57.92
CA SER A 227 4.73 17.48 -57.02
C SER A 227 3.63 18.56 -57.05
N GLY A 228 2.38 18.12 -57.23
CA GLY A 228 1.19 18.98 -57.10
C GLY A 228 0.75 19.07 -55.63
N GLN A 229 0.58 20.29 -55.12
CA GLN A 229 0.18 20.57 -53.75
C GLN A 229 -1.19 21.23 -53.70
N LEU A 230 -2.20 20.49 -53.25
CA LEU A 230 -3.52 21.08 -53.01
C LEU A 230 -3.58 21.70 -51.60
N THR A 231 -3.87 22.99 -51.57
CA THR A 231 -4.25 23.76 -50.39
C THR A 231 -5.78 23.92 -50.36
N LEU A 232 -6.42 23.62 -49.23
CA LEU A 232 -7.86 23.85 -49.04
C LEU A 232 -8.06 25.01 -48.05
N ILE A 233 -8.92 25.96 -48.38
CA ILE A 233 -9.32 27.08 -47.52
C ILE A 233 -10.85 27.07 -47.42
N ASN A 234 -11.38 26.71 -46.26
CA ASN A 234 -12.82 26.59 -46.03
C ASN A 234 -13.30 27.55 -44.95
N ALA A 235 -14.38 28.29 -45.21
CA ALA A 235 -15.17 29.04 -44.24
C ALA A 235 -16.67 28.67 -44.28
N GLY A 236 -17.09 27.83 -45.25
CA GLY A 236 -18.45 27.30 -45.39
C GLY A 236 -18.55 25.84 -44.98
N THR A 237 -19.38 25.06 -45.68
CA THR A 237 -19.44 23.59 -45.50
C THR A 237 -18.63 22.90 -46.59
N ALA A 238 -17.63 22.10 -46.22
CA ALA A 238 -16.88 21.28 -47.16
C ALA A 238 -17.09 19.79 -46.90
N THR A 239 -17.14 18.97 -47.94
CA THR A 239 -17.10 17.50 -47.86
C THR A 239 -15.86 17.00 -48.60
N VAL A 240 -15.02 16.23 -47.94
CA VAL A 240 -13.73 15.74 -48.47
C VAL A 240 -13.76 14.22 -48.54
N ALA A 241 -13.68 13.64 -49.74
CA ALA A 241 -13.75 12.19 -49.95
C ALA A 241 -12.44 11.44 -49.64
N GLY A 242 -11.43 12.13 -49.12
CA GLY A 242 -10.13 11.56 -48.78
C GLY A 242 -9.04 11.85 -49.79
N GLY A 243 -7.88 11.21 -49.62
CA GLY A 243 -6.72 11.35 -50.49
C GLY A 243 -5.56 12.14 -49.88
N ARG A 244 -4.60 12.54 -50.71
CA ARG A 244 -3.33 13.14 -50.26
C ARG A 244 -3.27 14.65 -50.57
N TYR A 245 -3.50 15.47 -49.55
CA TYR A 245 -3.34 16.92 -49.59
C TYR A 245 -1.89 17.26 -49.25
N ARG A 246 -1.13 17.71 -50.25
CA ARG A 246 0.28 18.09 -50.03
C ARG A 246 0.47 19.54 -49.59
N GLY A 247 -0.51 20.40 -49.84
CA GLY A 247 -0.53 21.79 -49.36
C GLY A 247 -1.22 21.94 -48.01
N ASN A 248 -1.50 23.19 -47.62
CA ASN A 248 -2.11 23.49 -46.33
C ASN A 248 -3.59 23.09 -46.31
N PHE A 249 -4.07 22.60 -45.17
CA PHE A 249 -5.49 22.35 -44.94
C PHE A 249 -5.99 23.38 -43.92
N THR A 250 -6.73 24.39 -44.39
CA THR A 250 -7.22 25.50 -43.58
C THR A 250 -8.74 25.48 -43.48
N ASN A 251 -9.26 25.31 -42.26
CA ASN A 251 -10.67 25.47 -41.94
C ASN A 251 -10.84 26.66 -40.99
N ASN A 252 -11.42 27.75 -41.49
CA ASN A 252 -11.63 28.99 -40.76
C ASN A 252 -12.76 28.86 -39.73
N ALA A 253 -12.85 29.84 -38.82
CA ALA A 253 -13.91 29.90 -37.83
C ALA A 253 -15.30 29.90 -38.49
N GLY A 254 -16.23 29.10 -37.94
CA GLY A 254 -17.56 28.87 -38.52
C GLY A 254 -17.60 27.86 -39.68
N GLY A 255 -16.45 27.45 -40.22
CA GLY A 255 -16.37 26.43 -41.26
C GLY A 255 -16.62 25.02 -40.73
N VAL A 256 -17.32 24.20 -41.51
CA VAL A 256 -17.59 22.78 -41.25
C VAL A 256 -16.93 21.94 -42.34
N VAL A 257 -16.17 20.92 -41.97
CA VAL A 257 -15.56 19.96 -42.90
C VAL A 257 -16.02 18.55 -42.53
N ASN A 258 -16.62 17.84 -43.48
CA ASN A 258 -16.99 16.43 -43.35
C ASN A 258 -16.02 15.57 -44.16
N VAL A 259 -15.24 14.72 -43.49
CA VAL A 259 -14.29 13.81 -44.14
C VAL A 259 -14.94 12.45 -44.31
N THR A 260 -15.16 12.04 -45.55
CA THR A 260 -15.83 10.78 -45.90
C THR A 260 -14.87 9.67 -46.35
N GLY A 261 -13.57 9.96 -46.44
CA GLY A 261 -12.51 8.98 -46.66
C GLY A 261 -11.18 9.36 -46.00
N ASN A 262 -10.27 8.40 -45.86
CA ASN A 262 -8.96 8.63 -45.22
C ASN A 262 -8.19 9.75 -45.93
N THR A 263 -7.75 10.73 -45.16
CA THR A 263 -7.10 11.96 -45.66
C THR A 263 -5.69 12.05 -45.13
N THR A 264 -4.73 12.44 -45.95
CA THR A 264 -3.35 12.75 -45.51
C THR A 264 -3.04 14.20 -45.79
N VAL A 265 -2.57 14.94 -44.78
CA VAL A 265 -2.09 16.33 -44.89
C VAL A 265 -0.57 16.33 -44.71
N HIS A 266 0.17 16.66 -45.78
CA HIS A 266 1.63 16.76 -45.72
C HIS A 266 2.14 18.16 -45.37
N ALA A 267 1.31 19.20 -45.29
CA ALA A 267 1.77 20.52 -44.83
C ALA A 267 1.12 20.87 -43.49
N VAL A 268 0.66 22.11 -43.33
CA VAL A 268 0.03 22.58 -42.09
C VAL A 268 -1.46 22.25 -42.08
N LEU A 269 -1.96 21.83 -40.91
CA LEU A 269 -3.39 21.81 -40.60
C LEU A 269 -3.68 23.05 -39.76
N THR A 270 -4.55 23.93 -40.25
CA THR A 270 -5.06 25.08 -39.52
C THR A 270 -6.57 24.92 -39.37
N ASN A 271 -7.09 24.77 -38.16
CA ASN A 271 -8.52 24.57 -37.91
C ASN A 271 -9.01 25.51 -36.81
N ALA A 272 -9.93 26.41 -37.14
CA ALA A 272 -10.68 27.23 -36.18
C ALA A 272 -12.20 26.91 -36.22
N GLY A 273 -12.62 25.98 -37.08
CA GLY A 273 -14.01 25.52 -37.22
C GLY A 273 -14.24 24.10 -36.70
N SER A 274 -15.13 23.34 -37.34
CA SER A 274 -15.41 21.93 -36.99
C SER A 274 -15.01 20.99 -38.13
N ILE A 275 -14.24 19.94 -37.81
CA ILE A 275 -13.90 18.84 -38.73
C ILE A 275 -14.50 17.54 -38.18
N SER A 276 -15.37 16.89 -38.95
CA SER A 276 -15.95 15.60 -38.62
C SER A 276 -15.31 14.51 -39.47
N LEU A 277 -14.60 13.57 -38.83
CA LEU A 277 -13.93 12.46 -39.50
C LEU A 277 -14.81 11.19 -39.61
N GLY A 278 -15.86 11.09 -38.78
CA GLY A 278 -16.63 9.86 -38.65
C GLY A 278 -15.74 8.66 -38.32
N ALA A 279 -15.78 7.61 -39.15
CA ALA A 279 -14.94 6.42 -39.02
C ALA A 279 -13.55 6.55 -39.67
N ASN A 280 -13.27 7.67 -40.36
CA ASN A 280 -12.04 7.87 -41.15
C ASN A 280 -10.92 8.51 -40.32
N SER A 281 -9.70 8.45 -40.85
CA SER A 281 -8.53 9.09 -40.25
C SER A 281 -7.97 10.24 -41.08
N MET A 282 -7.43 11.24 -40.38
CA MET A 282 -6.61 12.30 -40.96
C MET A 282 -5.16 12.09 -40.52
N THR A 283 -4.25 11.86 -41.46
CA THR A 283 -2.83 11.61 -41.17
C THR A 283 -1.99 12.86 -41.44
N LEU A 284 -1.22 13.30 -40.46
CA LEU A 284 -0.23 14.39 -40.53
C LEU A 284 1.16 13.78 -40.64
N THR A 285 1.91 14.14 -41.68
CA THR A 285 3.14 13.42 -42.06
C THR A 285 4.42 14.25 -42.07
N THR A 286 4.36 15.57 -41.95
CA THR A 286 5.55 16.44 -41.91
C THR A 286 5.68 17.16 -40.58
N SER A 287 6.90 17.52 -40.19
CA SER A 287 7.15 18.31 -38.98
C SER A 287 6.78 19.77 -39.22
N GLN A 288 5.57 20.15 -38.82
CA GLN A 288 5.06 21.52 -38.93
C GLN A 288 4.21 21.90 -37.71
N ASN A 289 4.01 23.21 -37.52
CA ASN A 289 3.10 23.71 -36.48
C ASN A 289 1.65 23.60 -36.96
N HIS A 290 0.86 22.72 -36.35
CA HIS A 290 -0.57 22.59 -36.62
C HIS A 290 -1.35 23.48 -35.65
N LEU A 291 -2.18 24.37 -36.18
CA LEU A 291 -2.89 25.35 -35.38
C LEU A 291 -4.37 25.02 -35.32
N THR A 292 -4.87 24.56 -34.18
CA THR A 292 -6.27 24.18 -33.98
C THR A 292 -7.08 25.24 -33.23
N ASN A 293 -6.50 26.41 -32.90
CA ASN A 293 -7.09 27.68 -32.43
C ASN A 293 -8.60 27.66 -32.02
N GLY A 294 -8.97 26.84 -31.05
CA GLY A 294 -10.36 26.69 -30.57
C GLY A 294 -11.30 25.85 -31.43
N GLY A 295 -10.88 25.40 -32.61
CA GLY A 295 -11.60 24.48 -33.48
C GLY A 295 -11.72 23.06 -32.90
N THR A 296 -12.65 22.28 -33.47
CA THR A 296 -12.93 20.91 -33.07
C THR A 296 -12.63 19.92 -34.19
N VAL A 297 -12.08 18.76 -33.84
CA VAL A 297 -11.90 17.59 -34.71
C VAL A 297 -12.55 16.40 -34.00
N THR A 298 -13.64 15.88 -34.57
CA THR A 298 -14.44 14.79 -33.99
C THR A 298 -14.33 13.52 -34.82
N ALA A 299 -14.30 12.35 -34.16
CA ALA A 299 -14.25 11.04 -34.80
C ALA A 299 -14.99 10.01 -33.95
N SER A 300 -15.62 9.01 -34.58
CA SER A 300 -16.28 7.89 -33.88
C SER A 300 -15.33 6.72 -33.62
N THR A 301 -14.50 6.36 -34.59
CA THR A 301 -13.52 5.25 -34.49
C THR A 301 -12.17 5.57 -35.12
N GLY A 302 -12.14 6.37 -36.20
CA GLY A 302 -10.91 6.88 -36.78
C GLY A 302 -10.29 7.97 -35.91
N GLY A 303 -9.53 8.90 -36.48
CA GLY A 303 -8.90 9.95 -35.69
C GLY A 303 -7.77 10.71 -36.38
N LEU A 304 -7.07 11.51 -35.61
CA LEU A 304 -5.90 12.25 -36.06
C LEU A 304 -4.63 11.42 -35.84
N ILE A 305 -3.90 11.10 -36.89
CA ILE A 305 -2.67 10.29 -36.81
C ILE A 305 -1.47 11.18 -37.14
N VAL A 306 -0.45 11.23 -36.28
CA VAL A 306 0.78 11.99 -36.50
C VAL A 306 1.93 10.99 -36.71
N THR A 307 2.51 10.94 -37.90
CA THR A 307 3.50 9.91 -38.31
C THR A 307 4.89 10.46 -38.62
N THR A 308 5.11 11.74 -38.35
CA THR A 308 6.33 12.44 -38.74
C THR A 308 7.52 11.99 -37.89
N THR A 309 8.66 11.79 -38.54
CA THR A 309 9.92 11.39 -37.91
C THR A 309 10.83 12.58 -37.56
N ALA A 310 10.36 13.81 -37.81
CA ALA A 310 11.11 15.04 -37.59
C ALA A 310 10.62 15.77 -36.33
N VAL A 311 11.51 16.57 -35.73
CA VAL A 311 11.27 17.30 -34.48
C VAL A 311 10.49 18.58 -34.78
N GLY A 312 9.27 18.74 -34.24
CA GLY A 312 8.57 20.02 -34.29
C GLY A 312 7.09 20.01 -34.63
N ASN A 313 6.37 18.88 -34.50
CA ASN A 313 4.91 18.95 -34.60
C ASN A 313 4.38 19.67 -33.38
N THR A 314 3.52 20.66 -33.57
CA THR A 314 2.88 21.34 -32.45
C THR A 314 1.38 21.41 -32.65
N PHE A 315 0.63 21.28 -31.56
CA PHE A 315 -0.81 21.54 -31.51
C PHE A 315 -1.08 22.69 -30.55
N ASP A 316 -1.89 23.65 -31.00
CA ASP A 316 -2.17 24.87 -30.27
C ASP A 316 -3.69 25.09 -30.15
N GLY A 317 -4.27 24.64 -29.04
CA GLY A 317 -5.68 24.80 -28.66
C GLY A 317 -6.67 23.79 -29.27
N GLY A 318 -7.93 23.85 -28.85
CA GLY A 318 -9.05 23.13 -29.47
C GLY A 318 -9.37 21.75 -28.88
N THR A 319 -10.33 21.06 -29.51
CA THR A 319 -10.77 19.69 -29.14
C THR A 319 -10.39 18.70 -30.23
N LEU A 320 -9.70 17.61 -29.88
CA LEU A 320 -9.21 16.59 -30.81
C LEU A 320 -9.75 15.21 -30.42
N SER A 321 -10.16 14.41 -31.40
CA SER A 321 -10.61 13.04 -31.15
C SER A 321 -9.61 12.01 -31.64
N ASN A 322 -9.33 11.01 -30.81
CA ASN A 322 -8.55 9.81 -31.13
C ASN A 322 -7.18 10.14 -31.77
N VAL A 323 -6.39 10.95 -31.08
CA VAL A 323 -5.06 11.36 -31.52
C VAL A 323 -4.08 10.20 -31.34
N THR A 324 -3.40 9.79 -32.42
CA THR A 324 -2.37 8.75 -32.39
C THR A 324 -1.02 9.33 -32.80
N ILE A 325 0.00 9.21 -31.95
CA ILE A 325 1.39 9.53 -32.27
C ILE A 325 2.09 8.23 -32.68
N ASN A 326 2.55 8.18 -33.94
CA ASN A 326 3.12 6.99 -34.59
C ASN A 326 4.29 7.37 -35.52
N GLY A 327 5.19 8.23 -35.06
CA GLY A 327 6.37 8.66 -35.81
C GLY A 327 7.64 8.42 -35.01
N ALA A 328 8.35 7.32 -35.26
CA ALA A 328 9.59 7.00 -34.55
C ALA A 328 10.63 8.15 -34.67
N GLY A 329 11.13 8.62 -33.52
CA GLY A 329 12.05 9.77 -33.44
C GLY A 329 11.40 11.16 -33.57
N GLY A 330 10.12 11.24 -33.95
CA GLY A 330 9.36 12.48 -34.02
C GLY A 330 8.96 13.02 -32.64
N VAL A 331 8.79 14.33 -32.54
CA VAL A 331 8.28 15.01 -31.33
C VAL A 331 7.01 15.77 -31.68
N THR A 332 5.95 15.53 -30.91
CA THR A 332 4.67 16.25 -30.96
C THR A 332 4.43 16.98 -29.64
N THR A 333 4.37 18.30 -29.69
CA THR A 333 4.21 19.17 -28.52
C THR A 333 2.82 19.79 -28.49
N PHE A 334 2.07 19.62 -27.41
CA PHE A 334 0.87 20.40 -27.14
C PHE A 334 1.29 21.71 -26.46
N GLN A 335 0.93 22.88 -27.03
CA GLN A 335 1.46 24.18 -26.62
C GLN A 335 0.46 25.36 -26.71
N THR A 336 0.86 26.50 -26.14
CA THR A 336 0.19 27.82 -26.06
C THR A 336 -1.22 27.86 -25.43
N ASN A 337 -2.19 27.10 -25.94
CA ASN A 337 -3.60 27.14 -25.53
C ASN A 337 -4.12 25.74 -25.15
N ASN A 338 -4.96 25.64 -24.11
CA ASN A 338 -5.49 24.36 -23.61
C ASN A 338 -6.05 23.46 -24.73
N VAL A 339 -5.64 22.19 -24.71
CA VAL A 339 -6.09 21.17 -25.66
C VAL A 339 -6.92 20.12 -24.92
N SER A 340 -8.07 19.77 -25.48
CA SER A 340 -8.92 18.67 -24.99
C SER A 340 -8.85 17.50 -25.97
N ILE A 341 -8.58 16.30 -25.49
CA ILE A 341 -8.42 15.09 -26.30
C ILE A 341 -9.40 14.02 -25.81
N THR A 342 -10.08 13.30 -26.70
CA THR A 342 -10.83 12.10 -26.27
C THR A 342 -9.84 11.00 -25.88
N THR A 343 -9.09 10.49 -26.85
CA THR A 343 -8.06 9.45 -26.66
C THR A 343 -6.74 9.92 -27.25
N LEU A 344 -5.67 9.83 -26.47
CA LEU A 344 -4.28 10.03 -26.93
C LEU A 344 -3.55 8.69 -26.88
N THR A 345 -3.14 8.16 -28.02
CA THR A 345 -2.36 6.92 -28.12
C THR A 345 -0.94 7.25 -28.57
N VAL A 346 0.08 6.77 -27.84
CA VAL A 346 1.49 6.99 -28.14
C VAL A 346 2.16 5.66 -28.46
N THR A 347 2.17 5.31 -29.74
CA THR A 347 2.68 4.04 -30.27
C THR A 347 4.18 4.09 -30.60
N SER A 348 4.65 5.23 -31.08
CA SER A 348 6.06 5.50 -31.35
C SER A 348 6.31 7.02 -31.36
N GLY A 349 7.57 7.45 -31.23
CA GLY A 349 7.91 8.87 -31.12
C GLY A 349 7.69 9.43 -29.71
N THR A 350 7.61 10.76 -29.59
CA THR A 350 7.49 11.47 -28.31
C THR A 350 6.32 12.44 -28.33
N ALA A 351 5.38 12.30 -27.39
CA ALA A 351 4.36 13.29 -27.07
C ALA A 351 4.82 14.16 -25.90
N VAL A 352 4.78 15.49 -26.04
CA VAL A 352 5.23 16.45 -25.02
C VAL A 352 4.06 17.34 -24.60
N VAL A 353 3.73 17.33 -23.32
CA VAL A 353 2.71 18.19 -22.71
C VAL A 353 3.39 19.43 -22.13
N ASN A 354 3.31 20.58 -22.83
CA ASN A 354 3.87 21.88 -22.42
C ASN A 354 2.78 22.89 -21.98
N ILE A 355 1.52 22.46 -21.91
CA ILE A 355 0.35 23.22 -21.44
C ILE A 355 -0.59 22.30 -20.65
N ASN A 356 -1.66 22.86 -20.11
CA ASN A 356 -2.73 22.03 -19.56
C ASN A 356 -3.44 21.28 -20.69
N VAL A 357 -3.41 19.94 -20.61
CA VAL A 357 -4.09 19.04 -21.54
C VAL A 357 -5.11 18.24 -20.75
N THR A 358 -6.33 18.17 -21.25
CA THR A 358 -7.37 17.28 -20.70
C THR A 358 -7.58 16.13 -21.67
N ALA A 359 -7.40 14.89 -21.22
CA ALA A 359 -7.67 13.69 -22.00
C ALA A 359 -8.75 12.83 -21.34
N THR A 360 -9.60 12.14 -22.10
CA THR A 360 -10.44 11.09 -21.50
C THR A 360 -9.56 9.86 -21.25
N THR A 361 -8.82 9.42 -22.27
CA THR A 361 -7.93 8.27 -22.17
C THR A 361 -6.55 8.60 -22.75
N VAL A 362 -5.50 8.14 -22.08
CA VAL A 362 -4.13 8.16 -22.61
C VAL A 362 -3.60 6.73 -22.58
N ASP A 363 -3.12 6.24 -23.72
CA ASP A 363 -2.52 4.90 -23.86
C ASP A 363 -1.09 5.03 -24.43
N VAL A 364 -0.11 4.64 -23.63
CA VAL A 364 1.31 4.57 -24.02
C VAL A 364 1.66 3.10 -24.24
N ASN A 365 1.92 2.72 -25.49
CA ASN A 365 2.14 1.33 -25.88
C ASN A 365 3.37 1.14 -26.78
N GLY A 366 4.31 2.09 -26.76
CA GLY A 366 5.63 1.94 -27.39
C GLY A 366 6.47 3.22 -27.49
N GLY A 367 5.85 4.40 -27.57
CA GLY A 367 6.57 5.69 -27.63
C GLY A 367 6.87 6.30 -26.25
N THR A 368 7.14 7.60 -26.23
CA THR A 368 7.44 8.38 -25.02
C THR A 368 6.37 9.44 -24.77
N LEU A 369 5.76 9.46 -23.59
CA LEU A 369 4.95 10.58 -23.11
C LEU A 369 5.79 11.40 -22.12
N THR A 370 6.00 12.68 -22.39
CA THR A 370 6.71 13.60 -21.50
C THR A 370 5.77 14.70 -21.01
N VAL A 371 5.66 14.88 -19.70
CA VAL A 371 4.90 15.99 -19.10
C VAL A 371 5.89 16.98 -18.48
N ASN A 372 5.98 18.17 -19.08
CA ASN A 372 6.99 19.17 -18.76
C ASN A 372 6.48 20.25 -17.79
N ASN A 373 7.45 21.04 -17.28
CA ASN A 373 7.37 21.96 -16.14
C ASN A 373 6.08 22.82 -16.04
N ILE A 374 5.47 22.85 -14.85
CA ILE A 374 4.37 23.74 -14.40
C ILE A 374 3.00 23.42 -15.04
N ARG A 375 2.87 22.29 -15.73
CA ARG A 375 1.68 21.95 -16.49
C ARG A 375 1.05 20.66 -16.02
N THR A 376 -0.26 20.57 -16.25
CA THR A 376 -1.07 19.44 -15.82
C THR A 376 -1.62 18.68 -17.02
N LEU A 377 -1.25 17.41 -17.13
CA LEU A 377 -2.03 16.43 -17.90
C LEU A 377 -3.15 15.92 -17.00
N THR A 378 -4.37 16.34 -17.27
CA THR A 378 -5.57 15.84 -16.60
C THR A 378 -6.16 14.72 -17.43
N VAL A 379 -6.32 13.52 -16.87
CA VAL A 379 -6.76 12.33 -17.62
C VAL A 379 -7.75 11.50 -16.82
N ASN A 380 -8.79 10.93 -17.43
CA ASN A 380 -9.61 9.97 -16.70
C ASN A 380 -8.86 8.65 -16.53
N ASP A 381 -8.46 8.04 -17.64
CA ASP A 381 -7.80 6.74 -17.66
C ASP A 381 -6.43 6.82 -18.34
N LEU A 382 -5.36 6.47 -17.63
CA LEU A 382 -3.98 6.44 -18.13
C LEU A 382 -3.44 5.00 -18.11
N PHE A 383 -3.12 4.50 -19.29
CA PHE A 383 -2.60 3.15 -19.51
C PHE A 383 -1.17 3.21 -20.04
N GLU A 384 -0.29 2.37 -19.49
CA GLU A 384 1.05 2.13 -20.02
C GLU A 384 1.29 0.62 -20.14
N SER A 385 1.25 0.13 -21.38
CA SER A 385 1.54 -1.29 -21.69
C SER A 385 2.97 -1.48 -22.18
N ALA A 386 3.57 -0.45 -22.78
CA ALA A 386 4.97 -0.39 -23.21
C ALA A 386 5.40 1.08 -23.39
N GLY A 387 6.66 1.33 -23.74
CA GLY A 387 7.18 2.68 -23.96
C GLY A 387 7.68 3.35 -22.68
N ILE A 388 7.62 4.68 -22.66
CA ILE A 388 8.18 5.51 -21.58
C ILE A 388 7.18 6.60 -21.16
N ILE A 389 6.89 6.71 -19.86
CA ILE A 389 6.29 7.93 -19.28
C ILE A 389 7.38 8.68 -18.52
N ASN A 390 7.71 9.90 -18.98
CA ASN A 390 8.65 10.80 -18.34
C ASN A 390 7.91 11.98 -17.71
N LEU A 391 7.71 11.93 -16.41
CA LEU A 391 7.08 12.97 -15.63
C LEU A 391 8.13 13.93 -15.08
N GLY A 392 8.26 15.11 -15.69
CA GLY A 392 9.09 16.20 -15.18
C GLY A 392 10.60 15.94 -15.25
N GLY A 393 11.16 15.66 -16.43
CA GLY A 393 12.59 15.40 -16.66
C GLY A 393 13.60 16.51 -16.28
N GLY A 394 13.20 17.50 -15.47
CA GLY A 394 14.04 18.59 -14.95
C GLY A 394 13.37 19.52 -13.91
N ALA A 395 12.03 19.57 -13.80
CA ALA A 395 11.25 20.21 -12.71
C ALA A 395 9.74 19.81 -12.76
N SER A 396 8.89 20.47 -11.93
CA SER A 396 7.50 20.16 -11.54
C SER A 396 6.43 19.95 -12.64
N GLY A 397 6.45 18.84 -13.36
CA GLY A 397 5.31 18.36 -14.17
C GLY A 397 4.21 17.71 -13.31
N VAL A 398 2.94 17.79 -13.73
CA VAL A 398 1.80 17.20 -13.02
C VAL A 398 0.99 16.25 -13.93
N ILE A 399 0.77 15.01 -13.49
CA ILE A 399 -0.27 14.13 -14.05
C ILE A 399 -1.38 14.01 -13.02
N ASP A 400 -2.62 14.30 -13.40
CA ASP A 400 -3.80 14.22 -12.54
C ASP A 400 -4.82 13.23 -13.12
N VAL A 401 -4.89 12.05 -12.51
CA VAL A 401 -5.72 10.92 -12.94
C VAL A 401 -7.07 10.96 -12.21
N LYS A 402 -8.18 10.89 -12.96
CA LYS A 402 -9.55 10.97 -12.41
C LYS A 402 -10.22 9.63 -12.15
N ARG A 403 -9.77 8.57 -12.82
CA ARG A 403 -10.28 7.20 -12.72
C ARG A 403 -9.15 6.19 -12.56
N ASN A 404 -8.64 5.62 -13.64
CA ASN A 404 -7.70 4.51 -13.56
C ASN A 404 -6.30 4.91 -14.02
N PHE A 405 -5.29 4.44 -13.28
CA PHE A 405 -3.92 4.37 -13.74
C PHE A 405 -3.51 2.91 -13.75
N SER A 406 -3.06 2.39 -14.90
CA SER A 406 -2.59 1.00 -15.01
C SER A 406 -1.34 0.92 -15.87
N ARG A 407 -0.26 0.44 -15.26
CA ARG A 407 0.99 0.14 -15.93
C ARG A 407 1.26 -1.36 -15.87
N THR A 408 1.17 -2.01 -17.03
CA THR A 408 1.47 -3.44 -17.19
C THR A 408 2.86 -3.69 -17.77
N GLY A 409 3.49 -2.65 -18.36
CA GLY A 409 4.85 -2.69 -18.91
C GLY A 409 5.47 -1.29 -19.04
N GLY A 410 6.50 -1.12 -19.86
CA GLY A 410 7.14 0.18 -20.08
C GLY A 410 8.05 0.66 -18.94
N THR A 411 8.44 1.94 -19.00
CA THR A 411 9.29 2.60 -18.00
C THR A 411 8.70 3.94 -17.57
N PHE A 412 8.53 4.12 -16.27
CA PHE A 412 8.08 5.37 -15.70
C PHE A 412 9.22 6.06 -14.98
N THR A 413 9.49 7.32 -15.35
CA THR A 413 10.52 8.15 -14.72
C THR A 413 9.86 9.41 -14.16
N ALA A 414 10.07 9.68 -12.87
CA ALA A 414 9.64 10.91 -12.21
C ALA A 414 10.88 11.75 -11.85
N GLY A 415 11.03 12.92 -12.49
CA GLY A 415 12.11 13.85 -12.16
C GLY A 415 11.78 14.76 -10.98
N ALA A 416 12.77 15.52 -10.50
CA ALA A 416 12.65 16.33 -9.30
C ALA A 416 11.45 17.30 -9.33
N GLY A 417 10.73 17.40 -8.23
CA GLY A 417 9.57 18.28 -8.09
C GLY A 417 8.29 17.83 -8.83
N SER A 418 8.32 16.73 -9.58
CA SER A 418 7.13 16.19 -10.24
C SER A 418 6.03 15.76 -9.25
N LEU A 419 4.78 15.82 -9.70
CA LEU A 419 3.61 15.41 -8.92
C LEU A 419 2.73 14.47 -9.74
N MET A 420 2.39 13.33 -9.16
CA MET A 420 1.26 12.54 -9.62
C MET A 420 0.09 12.73 -8.66
N SER A 421 -1.07 13.04 -9.20
CA SER A 421 -2.29 13.32 -8.45
C SER A 421 -3.39 12.35 -8.90
N PHE A 422 -4.18 11.93 -7.93
CA PHE A 422 -5.34 11.07 -8.09
C PHE A 422 -6.53 11.82 -7.51
N THR A 423 -7.19 12.64 -8.35
CA THR A 423 -8.32 13.47 -7.91
C THR A 423 -9.63 13.03 -8.55
N GLY A 424 -10.71 12.86 -7.81
CA GLY A 424 -11.97 12.46 -8.44
C GLY A 424 -13.13 12.24 -7.49
N THR A 425 -14.21 11.73 -8.05
CA THR A 425 -15.48 11.49 -7.35
C THR A 425 -16.02 10.08 -7.56
N VAL A 426 -15.26 9.21 -8.24
CA VAL A 426 -15.59 7.81 -8.49
C VAL A 426 -14.47 6.92 -7.97
N THR A 427 -14.70 5.61 -7.84
CA THR A 427 -13.64 4.68 -7.44
C THR A 427 -12.47 4.76 -8.42
N GLN A 428 -11.25 4.84 -7.90
CA GLN A 428 -10.03 4.91 -8.69
C GLN A 428 -9.17 3.68 -8.43
N ASN A 429 -8.58 3.12 -9.48
CA ASN A 429 -7.64 2.01 -9.36
C ASN A 429 -6.26 2.47 -9.82
N VAL A 430 -5.25 2.26 -8.97
CA VAL A 430 -3.87 2.67 -9.18
C VAL A 430 -2.98 1.43 -9.20
N ASP A 431 -2.68 0.96 -10.40
CA ASP A 431 -1.72 -0.10 -10.65
C ASP A 431 -0.50 0.52 -11.33
N GLY A 432 0.55 0.75 -10.56
CA GLY A 432 1.79 1.30 -11.08
C GLY A 432 2.75 0.27 -11.66
N GLY A 433 2.41 -1.02 -11.69
CA GLY A 433 3.35 -2.05 -12.12
C GLY A 433 4.60 -2.17 -11.23
N PRO A 434 5.65 -2.85 -11.71
CA PRO A 434 6.90 -3.05 -10.96
C PRO A 434 7.74 -1.77 -10.90
N LEU A 435 8.34 -1.46 -9.75
CA LEU A 435 9.21 -0.29 -9.53
C LEU A 435 8.50 1.06 -9.79
N PHE A 436 7.30 1.24 -9.24
CA PHE A 436 6.60 2.52 -9.34
C PHE A 436 7.15 3.54 -8.33
N GLN A 437 8.00 4.44 -8.82
CA GLN A 437 8.63 5.50 -8.03
C GLN A 437 8.20 6.88 -8.50
N LEU A 438 7.79 7.70 -7.53
CA LEU A 438 7.27 9.04 -7.69
C LEU A 438 8.10 10.01 -6.83
N VAL A 439 8.11 11.29 -7.21
CA VAL A 439 8.67 12.33 -6.34
C VAL A 439 7.61 12.84 -5.39
N ASN A 440 6.52 13.43 -5.89
CA ASN A 440 5.37 13.82 -5.07
C ASN A 440 4.11 13.08 -5.51
N LEU A 441 3.21 12.85 -4.54
CA LEU A 441 1.97 12.09 -4.72
C LEU A 441 0.82 12.81 -4.00
N THR A 442 -0.34 12.94 -4.64
CA THR A 442 -1.55 13.47 -4.00
C THR A 442 -2.75 12.55 -4.25
N PHE A 443 -3.49 12.25 -3.19
CA PHE A 443 -4.76 11.54 -3.23
C PHE A 443 -5.89 12.46 -2.76
N THR A 444 -6.89 12.72 -3.62
CA THR A 444 -8.05 13.57 -3.32
C THR A 444 -9.32 12.96 -3.90
N ASN A 445 -10.04 12.15 -3.13
CA ASN A 445 -11.30 11.56 -3.56
C ASN A 445 -12.30 11.52 -2.41
N SER A 446 -13.22 12.48 -2.40
CA SER A 446 -14.15 12.69 -1.28
C SER A 446 -15.41 11.81 -1.32
N VAL A 447 -15.58 11.00 -2.37
CA VAL A 447 -16.83 10.25 -2.63
C VAL A 447 -16.60 8.74 -2.64
N SER A 448 -15.43 8.28 -3.10
CA SER A 448 -15.14 6.86 -3.27
C SER A 448 -13.71 6.52 -2.90
N GLN A 449 -13.45 5.23 -2.71
CA GLN A 449 -12.12 4.73 -2.38
C GLN A 449 -11.16 4.77 -3.57
N ILE A 450 -9.87 4.90 -3.26
CA ILE A 450 -8.76 4.72 -4.20
C ILE A 450 -8.10 3.39 -3.86
N ASN A 451 -8.10 2.43 -4.77
CA ASN A 451 -7.48 1.13 -4.59
C ASN A 451 -6.10 1.11 -5.22
N VAL A 452 -5.09 0.70 -4.45
CA VAL A 452 -3.71 0.60 -4.93
C VAL A 452 -3.37 -0.87 -5.13
N GLY A 453 -2.96 -1.22 -6.35
CA GLY A 453 -2.62 -2.59 -6.75
C GLY A 453 -1.16 -2.95 -6.52
N ASN A 454 -0.25 -1.96 -6.44
CA ASN A 454 1.20 -2.15 -6.40
C ASN A 454 1.87 -1.23 -5.39
N THR A 455 3.03 -1.63 -4.87
CA THR A 455 3.81 -0.78 -3.95
C THR A 455 4.26 0.50 -4.63
N ILE A 456 3.91 1.65 -4.05
CA ILE A 456 4.29 2.98 -4.51
C ILE A 456 5.47 3.49 -3.68
N ARG A 457 6.50 4.01 -4.32
CA ARG A 457 7.63 4.69 -3.63
C ARG A 457 7.55 6.18 -3.85
N VAL A 458 7.71 6.95 -2.79
CA VAL A 458 7.70 8.41 -2.85
C VAL A 458 8.96 8.95 -2.20
N SER A 459 9.71 9.80 -2.91
CA SER A 459 10.94 10.43 -2.39
C SER A 459 10.75 11.87 -1.87
N GLY A 460 9.62 12.49 -2.19
CA GLY A 460 9.17 13.81 -1.72
C GLY A 460 7.90 13.69 -0.87
N ALA A 461 6.91 14.55 -1.13
CA ALA A 461 5.70 14.63 -0.32
C ALA A 461 4.57 13.72 -0.84
N ALA A 462 3.94 12.96 0.04
CA ALA A 462 2.70 12.22 -0.21
C ALA A 462 1.53 12.84 0.59
N THR A 463 0.56 13.41 -0.11
CA THR A 463 -0.59 14.09 0.50
C THR A 463 -1.87 13.31 0.29
N ILE A 464 -2.71 13.20 1.32
CA ILE A 464 -4.08 12.69 1.21
C ILE A 464 -5.04 13.71 1.83
N SER A 465 -6.07 14.09 1.08
CA SER A 465 -7.04 15.10 1.53
C SER A 465 -8.04 14.54 2.54
N THR A 466 -8.80 15.43 3.19
CA THR A 466 -9.94 15.04 4.02
C THR A 466 -10.96 14.23 3.24
N ALA A 467 -11.68 13.35 3.94
CA ALA A 467 -12.69 12.44 3.41
C ALA A 467 -12.20 11.46 2.31
N THR A 468 -10.89 11.38 2.07
CA THR A 468 -10.31 10.42 1.11
C THR A 468 -9.91 9.14 1.81
N THR A 469 -10.27 7.99 1.21
CA THR A 469 -9.82 6.67 1.67
C THR A 469 -8.97 6.02 0.59
N VAL A 470 -7.73 5.65 0.93
CA VAL A 470 -6.82 4.90 0.06
C VAL A 470 -6.66 3.50 0.63
N ASN A 471 -7.04 2.48 -0.15
CA ASN A 471 -6.92 1.07 0.22
C ASN A 471 -5.66 0.48 -0.39
N PHE A 472 -4.74 -0.01 0.45
CA PHE A 472 -3.52 -0.67 -0.03
C PHE A 472 -3.60 -2.20 -0.11
N GLY A 473 -4.62 -2.85 0.45
CA GLY A 473 -4.63 -4.33 0.50
C GLY A 473 -3.30 -4.86 1.05
N THR A 474 -2.57 -5.67 0.28
CA THR A 474 -1.26 -6.25 0.64
C THR A 474 -0.04 -5.42 0.20
N VAL A 475 -0.23 -4.27 -0.45
CA VAL A 475 0.87 -3.45 -1.00
C VAL A 475 1.16 -2.23 -0.12
N ASN A 476 2.21 -1.47 -0.45
CA ASN A 476 2.70 -0.43 0.44
C ASN A 476 2.85 0.94 -0.22
N LEU A 477 2.67 2.01 0.54
CA LEU A 477 3.26 3.31 0.27
C LEU A 477 4.58 3.42 1.05
N VAL A 478 5.69 3.57 0.34
CA VAL A 478 7.04 3.54 0.88
C VAL A 478 7.67 4.92 0.75
N LEU A 479 8.05 5.53 1.87
CA LEU A 479 8.81 6.78 1.89
C LEU A 479 10.30 6.48 1.66
N ASN A 480 10.76 6.69 0.43
CA ASN A 480 12.02 6.18 -0.09
C ASN A 480 13.14 7.23 -0.14
N SER A 481 13.13 8.20 0.79
CA SER A 481 14.16 9.24 0.96
C SER A 481 14.13 9.76 2.39
N ALA A 482 15.24 10.29 2.90
CA ALA A 482 15.31 10.97 4.19
C ALA A 482 14.44 12.23 4.25
N THR A 483 14.19 12.86 3.10
CA THR A 483 13.38 14.09 2.98
C THR A 483 11.93 13.81 2.61
N ALA A 484 11.54 12.55 2.48
CA ALA A 484 10.17 12.19 2.13
C ALA A 484 9.23 12.48 3.29
N SER A 485 8.01 12.92 2.99
CA SER A 485 7.02 13.29 4.00
C SER A 485 5.62 12.84 3.63
N ILE A 486 4.75 12.70 4.64
CA ILE A 486 3.32 12.47 4.47
C ILE A 486 2.54 13.63 5.07
N ILE A 487 1.53 14.12 4.36
CA ILE A 487 0.47 14.96 4.91
C ILE A 487 -0.84 14.16 4.82
N ASN A 488 -1.24 13.53 5.92
CA ASN A 488 -2.42 12.68 6.00
C ASN A 488 -3.60 13.41 6.66
N ASN A 489 -4.60 13.80 5.88
CA ASN A 489 -5.88 14.30 6.39
C ASN A 489 -7.05 13.33 6.12
N GLY A 490 -6.79 12.18 5.51
CA GLY A 490 -7.77 11.17 5.11
C GLY A 490 -7.60 9.86 5.88
N VAL A 491 -7.82 8.73 5.20
CA VAL A 491 -7.67 7.38 5.74
C VAL A 491 -6.78 6.55 4.82
N TYR A 492 -5.65 6.09 5.34
CA TYR A 492 -4.89 5.01 4.73
C TYR A 492 -5.38 3.69 5.31
N ASN A 493 -6.17 2.96 4.52
CA ASN A 493 -6.87 1.76 4.93
C ASN A 493 -6.21 0.49 4.36
N THR A 494 -6.24 -0.57 5.16
CA THR A 494 -5.66 -1.87 4.87
C THR A 494 -6.53 -2.91 5.56
N THR A 495 -6.67 -4.11 4.98
CA THR A 495 -7.27 -5.21 5.73
C THR A 495 -6.29 -5.64 6.83
N GLU A 496 -6.81 -5.93 8.02
CA GLU A 496 -5.99 -6.38 9.15
C GLU A 496 -5.17 -7.61 8.74
N ASN A 497 -3.88 -7.64 9.09
CA ASN A 497 -2.92 -8.71 8.76
C ASN A 497 -2.56 -8.89 7.27
N SER A 498 -3.00 -8.01 6.36
CA SER A 498 -2.58 -8.05 4.95
C SER A 498 -1.10 -7.68 4.71
N GLY A 499 -0.46 -7.04 5.69
CA GLY A 499 0.93 -6.60 5.61
C GLY A 499 1.17 -5.36 4.74
N GLY A 500 0.13 -4.87 4.04
CA GLY A 500 0.17 -3.61 3.30
C GLY A 500 -0.10 -2.40 4.19
N GLY A 501 0.35 -1.21 3.78
CA GLY A 501 0.16 0.04 4.52
C GLY A 501 1.22 1.09 4.19
N VAL A 502 1.53 1.94 5.17
CA VAL A 502 2.57 2.97 5.03
C VAL A 502 3.88 2.48 5.66
N ILE A 503 4.97 2.54 4.90
CA ILE A 503 6.32 2.18 5.35
C ILE A 503 7.21 3.43 5.34
N LEU A 504 7.79 3.75 6.49
CA LEU A 504 8.83 4.76 6.63
C LEU A 504 10.19 4.06 6.44
N GLY A 505 10.90 4.39 5.35
CA GLY A 505 12.10 3.66 4.93
C GLY A 505 11.76 2.47 4.04
N GLY A 506 11.97 1.26 4.52
CA GLY A 506 11.74 0.00 3.81
C GLY A 506 13.01 -0.78 3.47
N ALA A 507 14.16 -0.43 4.08
CA ALA A 507 15.46 -1.01 3.75
C ALA A 507 15.50 -2.55 3.86
N ASN A 508 14.75 -3.13 4.80
CA ASN A 508 14.74 -4.58 5.04
C ASN A 508 13.47 -5.24 4.49
N LEU A 509 12.36 -4.50 4.38
CA LEU A 509 11.05 -5.05 4.03
C LEU A 509 10.70 -4.95 2.55
N VAL A 510 11.32 -4.03 1.82
CA VAL A 510 10.97 -3.77 0.42
C VAL A 510 12.25 -3.67 -0.42
N PRO A 511 12.40 -4.43 -1.52
CA PRO A 511 13.60 -4.37 -2.37
C PRO A 511 13.95 -2.93 -2.78
N LEU A 512 15.22 -2.49 -2.74
CA LEU A 512 15.62 -1.09 -3.03
C LEU A 512 14.98 -0.04 -2.09
N GLY A 513 14.54 -0.45 -0.90
CA GLY A 513 14.08 0.46 0.14
C GLY A 513 15.21 1.36 0.67
N PHE A 514 14.84 2.57 1.07
CA PHE A 514 15.76 3.54 1.60
C PHE A 514 16.22 3.17 3.01
N ALA A 515 17.55 3.12 3.21
CA ALA A 515 18.18 3.02 4.51
C ALA A 515 18.52 4.43 5.02
N GLY A 516 17.83 4.88 6.06
CA GLY A 516 18.04 6.19 6.67
C GLY A 516 16.77 6.75 7.32
N GLY A 517 16.98 7.59 8.34
CA GLY A 517 15.91 8.33 9.03
C GLY A 517 15.61 9.69 8.40
N GLY A 518 14.69 10.44 9.03
CA GLY A 518 14.34 11.81 8.69
C GLY A 518 12.92 12.03 8.14
N GLN A 519 12.17 10.97 7.84
CA GLN A 519 10.84 11.09 7.23
C GLN A 519 9.79 11.64 8.20
N THR A 520 8.96 12.57 7.72
CA THR A 520 7.94 13.23 8.54
C THR A 520 6.52 12.74 8.20
N ILE A 521 5.63 12.69 9.19
CA ILE A 521 4.20 12.44 8.98
C ILE A 521 3.42 13.52 9.70
N GLU A 522 2.57 14.20 8.96
CA GLU A 522 1.75 15.32 9.38
C GLU A 522 0.26 15.05 9.13
N GLY A 523 -0.62 15.81 9.79
CA GLY A 523 -2.06 15.87 9.51
C GLY A 523 -2.95 15.19 10.56
N THR A 524 -4.26 15.13 10.30
CA THR A 524 -5.30 14.65 11.23
C THR A 524 -5.91 13.30 10.86
N GLY A 525 -5.37 12.66 9.82
CA GLY A 525 -5.87 11.44 9.23
C GLY A 525 -5.58 10.18 10.03
N ILE A 526 -6.12 9.08 9.53
CA ILE A 526 -6.09 7.77 10.15
C ILE A 526 -5.17 6.85 9.34
N PHE A 527 -4.41 6.02 10.05
CA PHE A 527 -3.68 4.90 9.47
C PHE A 527 -4.21 3.57 10.04
N SER A 528 -4.56 2.62 9.17
CA SER A 528 -4.81 1.24 9.59
C SER A 528 -3.51 0.49 9.82
N TYR A 529 -2.44 0.84 9.10
CA TYR A 529 -1.17 0.13 9.21
C TYR A 529 0.02 1.04 8.90
N ILE A 530 0.95 1.14 9.85
CA ILE A 530 2.21 1.89 9.74
C ILE A 530 3.36 0.96 10.11
N THR A 531 4.42 0.93 9.29
CA THR A 531 5.67 0.26 9.62
C THR A 531 6.84 1.23 9.56
N VAL A 532 7.71 1.17 10.56
CA VAL A 532 8.98 1.92 10.61
C VAL A 532 10.13 0.94 10.34
N ASP A 533 10.81 1.11 9.21
CA ASP A 533 11.91 0.25 8.75
C ASP A 533 13.03 1.08 8.11
N VAL A 534 13.76 1.87 8.91
CA VAL A 534 14.81 2.76 8.38
C VAL A 534 16.17 2.09 8.15
N GLY A 535 16.27 0.76 8.28
CA GLY A 535 17.52 0.03 8.11
C GLY A 535 18.45 0.09 9.33
N ASN A 536 19.41 -0.84 9.38
CA ASN A 536 20.33 -1.02 10.51
C ASN A 536 21.63 -0.20 10.41
N THR A 537 21.70 0.78 9.50
CA THR A 537 22.91 1.57 9.34
C THR A 537 23.03 2.56 10.49
N LEU A 538 23.88 2.25 11.47
CA LEU A 538 24.34 3.25 12.45
C LEU A 538 25.04 4.39 11.70
N GLY A 539 24.77 5.63 12.10
CA GLY A 539 25.75 6.68 11.84
C GLY A 539 27.06 6.31 12.53
N ALA A 540 28.20 6.65 11.91
CA ALA A 540 29.51 6.42 12.53
C ALA A 540 29.49 6.98 13.97
N GLY A 541 29.95 6.18 14.94
CA GLY A 541 29.93 6.57 16.34
C GLY A 541 30.70 7.88 16.55
N ILE A 542 30.05 8.86 17.17
CA ILE A 542 30.63 10.17 17.46
C ILE A 542 31.36 10.05 18.79
N ALA A 543 32.69 10.11 18.76
CA ALA A 543 33.51 10.05 19.96
C ALA A 543 33.29 11.29 20.85
N THR A 544 33.04 11.06 22.14
CA THR A 544 32.90 12.14 23.12
C THR A 544 34.23 12.46 23.77
N THR A 545 34.52 13.73 23.94
CA THR A 545 35.76 14.24 24.57
C THR A 545 35.55 14.73 26.01
N GLY A 546 34.30 14.77 26.50
CA GLY A 546 33.99 15.01 27.90
C GLY A 546 32.51 15.29 28.16
N ASN A 547 32.12 15.33 29.43
CA ASN A 547 30.79 15.73 29.88
C ASN A 547 30.85 16.57 31.17
N THR A 548 29.82 17.38 31.44
CA THR A 548 29.73 18.16 32.69
C THR A 548 29.04 17.37 33.81
N ALA A 549 29.43 17.60 35.07
CA ALA A 549 28.67 17.14 36.24
C ALA A 549 27.52 18.11 36.55
N ALA A 550 26.51 18.13 35.69
CA ALA A 550 25.35 19.02 35.83
C ALA A 550 24.07 18.33 35.34
N SER A 551 22.92 18.95 35.62
CA SER A 551 21.63 18.61 35.04
C SER A 551 21.00 19.85 34.40
N PRO A 552 20.91 19.93 33.07
CA PRO A 552 21.25 18.91 32.09
C PRO A 552 22.77 18.72 31.93
N THR A 553 23.21 17.49 31.69
CA THR A 553 24.60 17.16 31.38
C THR A 553 24.94 17.67 29.98
N VAL A 554 26.00 18.46 29.86
CA VAL A 554 26.53 18.91 28.56
C VAL A 554 27.62 17.94 28.13
N ILE A 555 27.51 17.42 26.91
CA ILE A 555 28.46 16.50 26.27
C ILE A 555 29.23 17.25 25.20
N THR A 556 30.54 17.07 25.19
CA THR A 556 31.46 17.60 24.18
C THR A 556 31.96 16.45 23.32
N THR A 557 32.06 16.69 22.01
CA THR A 557 32.51 15.72 21.01
C THR A 557 33.80 16.19 20.34
N GLY A 558 34.58 15.25 19.80
CA GLY A 558 35.89 15.55 19.19
C GLY A 558 35.82 16.18 17.80
N ALA A 559 34.67 16.07 17.12
CA ALA A 559 34.41 16.62 15.80
C ALA A 559 32.96 17.08 15.71
N ALA A 560 32.59 17.79 14.64
CA ALA A 560 31.21 18.20 14.44
C ALA A 560 30.29 16.98 14.41
N HIS A 561 29.30 16.95 15.30
CA HIS A 561 28.48 15.75 15.54
C HIS A 561 27.31 15.60 14.55
N GLY A 562 26.97 16.64 13.79
CA GLY A 562 25.85 16.61 12.82
C GLY A 562 24.45 16.53 13.45
N LEU A 563 24.34 16.28 14.76
CA LEU A 563 23.09 16.31 15.50
C LEU A 563 22.40 17.68 15.41
N VAL A 564 21.07 17.67 15.50
CA VAL A 564 20.21 18.84 15.69
C VAL A 564 19.41 18.71 17.00
N THR A 565 18.96 19.84 17.56
CA THR A 565 18.07 19.82 18.74
C THR A 565 16.81 19.03 18.41
N GLY A 566 16.50 18.06 19.27
CA GLY A 566 15.42 17.11 19.04
C GLY A 566 15.89 15.71 18.61
N ASP A 567 17.16 15.53 18.26
CA ASP A 567 17.67 14.19 17.97
C ASP A 567 17.69 13.31 19.22
N VAL A 568 17.53 11.99 19.03
CA VAL A 568 17.74 10.98 20.05
C VAL A 568 19.05 10.27 19.76
N ILE A 569 19.88 10.15 20.79
CA ILE A 569 21.12 9.38 20.74
C ILE A 569 21.02 8.18 21.64
N PHE A 570 21.74 7.12 21.30
CA PHE A 570 22.10 6.09 22.25
C PHE A 570 23.51 6.38 22.77
N TYR A 571 23.62 6.69 24.05
CA TYR A 571 24.87 7.03 24.69
C TYR A 571 25.44 5.81 25.40
N ILE A 572 26.71 5.49 25.15
CA ILE A 572 27.41 4.34 25.76
C ILE A 572 28.85 4.68 26.14
N GLY A 573 29.43 3.86 27.03
CA GLY A 573 30.86 3.88 27.32
C GLY A 573 31.32 4.92 28.36
N SER A 574 30.40 5.68 28.97
CA SER A 574 30.75 6.55 30.11
C SER A 574 30.46 5.85 31.44
N ALA A 575 31.31 6.10 32.43
CA ALA A 575 31.09 5.67 33.81
C ALA A 575 30.13 6.63 34.55
N SER A 576 30.06 7.89 34.12
CA SER A 576 29.25 8.94 34.75
C SER A 576 27.82 9.05 34.18
N ILE A 577 27.61 8.70 32.91
CA ILE A 577 26.29 8.75 32.28
C ILE A 577 25.83 7.31 32.03
N PRO A 578 24.70 6.86 32.59
CA PRO A 578 24.16 5.54 32.32
C PRO A 578 23.99 5.30 30.81
N ALA A 579 24.20 4.06 30.37
CA ALA A 579 23.88 3.71 28.99
C ALA A 579 22.38 3.88 28.75
N GLY A 580 21.98 4.60 27.71
CA GLY A 580 20.57 4.95 27.53
C GLY A 580 20.26 5.81 26.33
N TYR A 581 18.97 5.98 26.09
CA TYR A 581 18.44 6.88 25.07
C TYR A 581 18.19 8.26 25.65
N TYR A 582 18.72 9.28 24.98
CA TYR A 582 18.61 10.65 25.44
C TYR A 582 18.20 11.59 24.32
N GLY A 583 17.24 12.46 24.62
CA GLY A 583 16.93 13.61 23.77
C GLY A 583 18.06 14.63 23.85
N VAL A 584 18.48 15.13 22.69
CA VAL A 584 19.60 16.04 22.51
C VAL A 584 19.11 17.47 22.38
N THR A 585 19.68 18.38 23.16
CA THR A 585 19.60 19.83 22.91
C THR A 585 20.95 20.30 22.39
N VAL A 586 21.06 20.59 21.10
CA VAL A 586 22.31 21.00 20.48
C VAL A 586 22.64 22.43 20.89
N LEU A 587 23.85 22.63 21.40
CA LEU A 587 24.34 23.92 21.87
C LEU A 587 25.28 24.56 20.84
N THR A 588 26.18 23.75 20.27
CA THR A 588 27.09 24.13 19.18
C THR A 588 27.29 22.93 18.24
N GLY A 589 28.10 23.05 17.19
CA GLY A 589 28.41 21.90 16.32
C GLY A 589 29.18 20.76 17.02
N THR A 590 29.79 21.01 18.18
CA THR A 590 30.60 20.02 18.93
C THR A 590 30.08 19.76 20.35
N THR A 591 29.03 20.45 20.77
CA THR A 591 28.46 20.31 22.12
C THR A 591 26.95 20.25 22.09
N PHE A 592 26.40 19.39 22.92
CA PHE A 592 24.96 19.26 23.13
C PHE A 592 24.67 18.88 24.58
N SER A 593 23.44 19.02 25.05
CA SER A 593 23.04 18.58 26.38
C SER A 593 21.99 17.46 26.35
N ILE A 594 21.99 16.65 27.40
CA ILE A 594 21.01 15.58 27.66
C ILE A 594 20.40 15.77 29.06
N PRO A 595 19.12 15.39 29.25
CA PRO A 595 18.40 15.61 30.52
C PRO A 595 18.75 14.57 31.58
N VAL A 596 20.05 14.35 31.81
CA VAL A 596 20.60 13.46 32.84
C VAL A 596 21.44 14.29 33.80
N ASN A 597 21.41 13.93 35.07
CA ASN A 597 22.36 14.41 36.06
C ASN A 597 23.56 13.46 36.10
N ALA A 598 24.66 13.80 35.43
CA ALA A 598 25.90 13.04 35.58
C ALA A 598 26.49 13.36 36.96
N PRO A 599 26.64 12.36 37.86
CA PRO A 599 27.06 12.60 39.24
C PRO A 599 28.56 12.95 39.37
N LEU A 600 29.34 12.79 38.29
CA LEU A 600 30.79 13.01 38.26
C LEU A 600 31.19 13.76 36.98
N ASN A 601 32.19 14.65 37.11
CA ASN A 601 32.81 15.33 35.98
C ASN A 601 33.95 14.45 35.51
N ASP A 602 33.64 13.51 34.64
CA ASP A 602 34.59 12.60 34.04
C ASP A 602 35.30 13.32 32.89
N GLY A 603 36.33 14.11 33.22
CA GLY A 603 37.20 14.71 32.22
C GLY A 603 37.71 13.64 31.23
N ALA A 604 37.53 13.89 29.93
CA ALA A 604 37.99 13.07 28.81
C ALA A 604 37.81 11.54 28.97
N VAL A 605 36.57 11.07 29.20
CA VAL A 605 36.27 9.64 29.11
C VAL A 605 35.74 9.27 27.72
N ALA A 606 36.21 8.13 27.20
CA ALA A 606 35.89 7.55 25.91
C ALA A 606 34.43 7.03 25.84
N GLY A 607 33.46 7.95 25.91
CA GLY A 607 32.08 7.68 25.53
C GLY A 607 31.91 7.71 24.00
N ALA A 608 30.91 6.99 23.52
CA ALA A 608 30.46 7.06 22.14
C ALA A 608 28.98 7.44 22.08
N VAL A 609 28.69 8.40 21.22
CA VAL A 609 27.32 8.79 20.86
C VAL A 609 27.00 8.06 19.57
N LEU A 610 26.02 7.18 19.60
CA LEU A 610 25.48 6.57 18.39
C LEU A 610 24.26 7.39 17.97
N PRO A 611 24.37 8.25 16.93
CA PRO A 611 23.21 8.93 16.39
C PRO A 611 22.26 7.85 15.86
N MET A 612 21.07 7.81 16.43
CA MET A 612 20.03 6.99 15.84
C MET A 612 19.65 7.64 14.52
N ASN A 613 19.68 6.88 13.43
CA ASN A 613 18.97 7.25 12.20
C ASN A 613 17.48 7.29 12.57
N ASN A 614 17.03 8.39 13.16
CA ASN A 614 15.70 8.53 13.69
C ASN A 614 14.76 8.66 12.50
N ALA A 615 13.79 7.76 12.37
CA ALA A 615 12.56 8.08 11.66
C ALA A 615 11.89 9.19 12.48
N LYS A 616 12.31 10.44 12.25
CA LYS A 616 11.77 11.59 12.95
C LYS A 616 10.42 11.87 12.34
N VAL A 617 9.38 11.22 12.86
CA VAL A 617 8.01 11.59 12.56
C VAL A 617 7.73 12.94 13.20
N ILE A 618 8.11 13.99 12.49
CA ILE A 618 7.66 15.35 12.78
C ILE A 618 6.21 15.38 12.34
N ASN A 619 5.33 15.39 13.33
CA ASN A 619 3.96 15.78 13.10
C ASN A 619 3.85 17.27 13.44
N THR A 620 3.55 18.10 12.46
CA THR A 620 3.39 19.55 12.63
C THR A 620 1.91 19.96 12.71
N PHE A 621 1.01 18.99 12.94
CA PHE A 621 -0.43 19.24 13.15
C PHE A 621 -1.01 18.33 14.25
N THR A 622 -2.09 18.76 14.87
CA THR A 622 -2.74 18.07 16.00
C THR A 622 -3.37 16.73 15.59
N GLY A 623 -2.83 15.58 16.03
CA GLY A 623 -3.59 14.33 16.15
C GLY A 623 -3.48 13.31 15.02
N VAL A 624 -2.27 12.80 14.75
CA VAL A 624 -2.11 11.59 13.92
C VAL A 624 -2.59 10.38 14.73
N LYS A 625 -3.44 9.56 14.14
CA LYS A 625 -4.06 8.42 14.81
C LYS A 625 -3.90 7.12 14.02
N PHE A 626 -3.81 6.00 14.73
CA PHE A 626 -3.83 4.66 14.11
C PHE A 626 -4.85 3.72 14.76
N ASN A 627 -5.55 2.92 13.94
CA ASN A 627 -6.53 1.92 14.38
C ASN A 627 -6.32 0.62 13.59
N GLY A 628 -5.23 -0.04 13.95
CA GLY A 628 -4.73 -1.28 13.37
C GLY A 628 -3.30 -1.46 13.87
N VAL A 629 -2.32 -1.73 13.02
CA VAL A 629 -0.96 -2.07 13.49
C VAL A 629 0.04 -0.93 13.29
N LEU A 630 0.68 -0.52 14.37
CA LEU A 630 1.96 0.20 14.34
C LEU A 630 3.09 -0.81 14.54
N ARG A 631 3.92 -1.02 13.51
CA ARG A 631 5.07 -1.93 13.58
C ARG A 631 6.37 -1.14 13.60
N LEU A 632 7.15 -1.33 14.66
CA LEU A 632 8.51 -0.81 14.77
C LEU A 632 9.46 -1.94 14.39
N TYR A 633 9.91 -1.96 13.13
CA TYR A 633 10.82 -2.98 12.60
C TYR A 633 12.27 -2.62 12.92
N THR A 634 12.77 -1.48 12.44
CA THR A 634 14.09 -0.96 12.77
C THR A 634 14.04 0.56 12.94
N GLY A 635 14.85 1.10 13.84
CA GLY A 635 14.91 2.54 14.15
C GLY A 635 13.83 3.00 15.14
N ALA A 636 14.05 4.18 15.74
CA ALA A 636 13.09 4.77 16.67
C ALA A 636 12.05 5.63 15.95
N LEU A 637 10.85 5.65 16.53
CA LEU A 637 9.79 6.58 16.20
C LEU A 637 9.76 7.69 17.26
N SER A 638 10.08 8.91 16.87
CA SER A 638 10.09 10.07 17.78
C SER A 638 8.91 11.01 17.52
N VAL A 639 8.20 11.41 18.58
CA VAL A 639 7.18 12.49 18.54
C VAL A 639 7.86 13.81 18.95
N ALA A 640 8.35 14.54 17.95
CA ALA A 640 9.29 15.65 18.14
C ALA A 640 8.65 17.05 18.23
N THR A 641 7.31 17.18 18.21
CA THR A 641 6.62 18.47 18.23
C THR A 641 5.79 18.64 19.49
N ALA A 642 6.01 19.74 20.23
CA ALA A 642 5.26 20.05 21.44
C ALA A 642 3.76 20.27 21.14
N GLY A 643 2.88 19.76 22.01
CA GLY A 643 1.42 19.90 21.87
C GLY A 643 0.78 19.00 20.80
N VAL A 644 1.55 18.07 20.23
CA VAL A 644 1.07 17.11 19.23
C VAL A 644 0.92 15.72 19.83
N ASP A 645 -0.22 15.08 19.55
CA ASP A 645 -0.54 13.72 19.97
C ASP A 645 -0.39 12.74 18.82
N PHE A 646 0.37 11.68 19.04
CA PHE A 646 0.36 10.46 18.23
C PHE A 646 -0.27 9.36 19.07
N SER A 647 -1.47 8.90 18.71
CA SER A 647 -2.24 8.02 19.59
C SER A 647 -2.92 6.85 18.87
N PRO A 648 -2.99 5.67 19.53
CA PRO A 648 -3.93 4.64 19.14
C PRO A 648 -5.36 5.15 19.30
N PHE A 649 -6.28 4.67 18.47
CA PHE A 649 -7.72 4.88 18.67
C PHE A 649 -8.52 3.64 18.27
N GLY A 650 -9.77 3.59 18.70
CA GLY A 650 -10.64 2.46 18.40
C GLY A 650 -10.25 1.18 19.13
N THR A 651 -10.78 0.05 18.66
CA THR A 651 -10.59 -1.27 19.29
C THR A 651 -9.53 -2.11 18.61
N ASN A 652 -9.02 -1.76 17.44
CA ASN A 652 -8.13 -2.64 16.67
C ASN A 652 -6.65 -2.21 16.75
N ALA A 653 -6.36 -1.16 17.52
CA ALA A 653 -5.00 -0.67 17.70
C ALA A 653 -4.08 -1.71 18.36
N LYS A 654 -2.94 -1.96 17.73
CA LYS A 654 -1.88 -2.88 18.13
C LYS A 654 -0.51 -2.27 17.83
N VAL A 655 0.41 -2.35 18.78
CA VAL A 655 1.81 -1.97 18.60
C VAL A 655 2.64 -3.25 18.56
N VAL A 656 3.45 -3.43 17.51
CA VAL A 656 4.38 -4.55 17.37
C VAL A 656 5.79 -4.00 17.34
N ARG A 657 6.58 -4.34 18.36
CA ARG A 657 8.00 -4.00 18.43
C ARG A 657 8.82 -5.22 18.04
N HIS A 658 9.54 -5.13 16.91
CA HIS A 658 10.46 -6.18 16.53
C HIS A 658 11.77 -6.03 17.30
N MET A 659 12.21 -7.12 17.90
CA MET A 659 13.45 -7.21 18.64
C MET A 659 14.45 -7.99 17.79
N TYR A 660 15.56 -7.33 17.42
CA TYR A 660 16.64 -7.94 16.63
C TYR A 660 17.89 -8.16 17.48
N ASN A 661 18.67 -9.18 17.11
CA ASN A 661 19.85 -9.64 17.85
C ASN A 661 20.88 -8.50 18.06
N PHE A 662 21.16 -8.23 19.33
CA PHE A 662 22.06 -7.19 19.81
C PHE A 662 23.51 -7.65 19.71
N VAL A 663 24.07 -7.72 18.50
CA VAL A 663 25.52 -7.91 18.32
C VAL A 663 26.15 -6.53 18.12
N GLY A 664 26.56 -5.88 19.21
CA GLY A 664 27.43 -4.68 19.14
C GLY A 664 26.86 -3.31 19.53
N GLY A 665 25.85 -3.21 20.40
CA GLY A 665 25.42 -1.89 20.93
C GLY A 665 24.44 -1.11 20.04
N LEU A 666 23.83 -1.77 19.04
CA LEU A 666 22.85 -1.17 18.14
C LEU A 666 21.56 -0.75 18.89
N PRO A 667 20.99 0.42 18.58
CA PRO A 667 19.78 0.88 19.23
C PRO A 667 18.57 0.07 18.75
N GLN A 668 17.83 -0.50 19.71
CA GLN A 668 16.54 -1.15 19.50
C GLN A 668 15.51 -0.16 18.93
N PRO A 669 14.58 -0.63 18.07
CA PRO A 669 13.45 0.20 17.69
C PRO A 669 12.64 0.52 18.94
N VAL A 670 12.36 1.80 19.19
CA VAL A 670 11.67 2.27 20.39
C VAL A 670 10.76 3.44 20.04
N LEU A 671 9.67 3.58 20.77
CA LEU A 671 8.83 4.76 20.69
C LEU A 671 9.29 5.77 21.74
N VAL A 672 9.61 6.99 21.30
CA VAL A 672 10.09 8.08 22.17
C VAL A 672 9.18 9.30 22.00
N ALA A 673 8.49 9.73 23.06
CA ALA A 673 7.83 11.02 23.08
C ALA A 673 8.78 12.06 23.70
N GLN A 674 9.39 12.89 22.86
CA GLN A 674 10.42 13.84 23.32
C GLN A 674 9.81 15.13 23.88
N VAL A 675 8.86 15.70 23.15
CA VAL A 675 8.13 16.94 23.55
C VAL A 675 6.63 16.86 23.26
N GLY A 676 6.19 15.97 22.35
CA GLY A 676 4.77 15.67 22.15
C GLY A 676 4.23 14.64 23.14
N THR A 677 2.99 14.22 22.94
CA THR A 677 2.35 13.17 23.75
C THR A 677 2.17 11.89 22.94
N TRP A 678 2.32 10.76 23.62
CA TRP A 678 1.82 9.47 23.17
C TRP A 678 0.54 9.16 23.93
N ASP A 679 -0.52 8.78 23.21
CA ASP A 679 -1.78 8.31 23.79
C ASP A 679 -2.42 9.30 24.81
N ALA A 680 -2.56 10.57 24.43
CA ALA A 680 -3.26 11.55 25.28
C ALA A 680 -4.73 11.15 25.55
N ALA A 681 -5.37 10.47 24.59
CA ALA A 681 -6.77 10.05 24.63
C ALA A 681 -7.04 8.82 25.49
N ALA A 682 -6.02 8.24 26.12
CA ALA A 682 -6.17 7.17 27.08
C ALA A 682 -6.70 5.83 26.53
N VAL A 683 -6.42 5.52 25.27
CA VAL A 683 -7.00 4.38 24.56
C VAL A 683 -6.23 3.10 24.87
N GLN A 684 -6.97 2.00 25.01
CA GLN A 684 -6.38 0.67 25.16
C GLN A 684 -5.95 0.06 23.82
N TYR A 685 -4.74 -0.47 23.76
CA TYR A 685 -4.18 -1.14 22.57
C TYR A 685 -3.47 -2.44 22.94
N ASP A 686 -3.32 -3.33 21.97
CA ASP A 686 -2.52 -4.54 22.11
C ASP A 686 -1.04 -4.21 21.94
N LEU A 687 -0.17 -4.84 22.74
CA LEU A 687 1.29 -4.68 22.66
C LEU A 687 1.92 -6.04 22.42
N GLU A 688 2.72 -6.15 21.36
CA GLU A 688 3.49 -7.33 21.02
C GLU A 688 4.99 -7.00 20.93
N TYR A 689 5.79 -7.79 21.64
CA TYR A 689 7.23 -7.86 21.44
C TYR A 689 7.54 -9.10 20.61
N ALA A 690 7.89 -8.89 19.34
CA ALA A 690 8.16 -9.96 18.38
C ALA A 690 9.67 -10.11 18.15
N THR A 691 10.23 -11.29 18.39
CA THR A 691 11.66 -11.55 18.15
C THR A 691 11.84 -12.25 16.80
N GLY A 692 12.48 -11.55 15.86
CA GLY A 692 12.70 -12.04 14.49
C GLY A 692 13.90 -12.98 14.34
N THR A 693 14.81 -12.98 15.33
CA THR A 693 16.00 -13.85 15.42
C THR A 693 16.35 -14.07 16.88
N ALA A 694 17.10 -15.13 17.21
CA ALA A 694 17.49 -15.44 18.58
C ALA A 694 18.21 -14.26 19.27
N ILE A 695 17.72 -13.84 20.44
CA ILE A 695 18.45 -12.94 21.35
C ILE A 695 19.60 -13.76 21.95
N ALA A 696 20.85 -13.32 21.75
CA ALA A 696 22.03 -13.98 22.29
C ALA A 696 22.03 -14.00 23.84
N ALA A 697 22.54 -15.09 24.43
CA ALA A 697 22.71 -15.23 25.87
C ALA A 697 23.55 -14.08 26.46
N GLY A 698 23.16 -13.57 27.63
CA GLY A 698 23.89 -12.54 28.37
C GLY A 698 23.60 -11.08 27.95
N ASN A 699 22.78 -10.86 26.92
CA ASN A 699 22.34 -9.51 26.51
C ASN A 699 20.82 -9.38 26.67
N PRO A 700 20.30 -9.20 27.90
CA PRO A 700 18.88 -8.91 28.09
C PRO A 700 18.51 -7.64 27.34
N VAL A 701 17.34 -7.65 26.69
CA VAL A 701 16.79 -6.42 26.12
C VAL A 701 15.89 -5.79 27.18
N ASP A 702 16.37 -4.72 27.78
CA ASP A 702 15.62 -3.96 28.76
C ASP A 702 14.48 -3.17 28.08
N ILE A 703 13.26 -3.37 28.58
CA ILE A 703 12.18 -2.40 28.41
C ILE A 703 12.52 -1.24 29.36
N LEU A 704 13.33 -0.29 28.89
CA LEU A 704 13.83 0.83 29.71
C LEU A 704 12.71 1.68 30.32
N LEU A 705 13.04 2.33 31.43
CA LEU A 705 12.39 3.56 31.91
C LEU A 705 12.49 4.63 30.82
N GLY A 706 11.40 4.85 30.06
CA GLY A 706 11.29 5.90 29.05
C GLY A 706 10.66 5.48 27.72
N SER A 707 10.51 4.17 27.45
CA SER A 707 9.79 3.70 26.27
C SER A 707 8.29 4.00 26.42
N THR A 708 7.72 4.81 25.54
CA THR A 708 6.34 5.28 25.72
C THR A 708 5.30 4.25 25.28
N GLU A 709 5.68 3.21 24.53
CA GLU A 709 4.77 2.15 24.08
C GLU A 709 4.27 1.23 25.21
N PHE A 710 4.92 1.25 26.40
CA PHE A 710 4.43 0.59 27.60
C PHE A 710 4.42 1.58 28.77
N PRO A 711 3.42 2.48 28.82
CA PRO A 711 3.39 3.58 29.77
C PRO A 711 3.22 3.07 31.21
N ASN A 712 3.73 3.84 32.18
CA ASN A 712 3.50 3.59 33.61
C ASN A 712 2.10 4.05 34.09
N VAL A 713 1.18 4.31 33.16
CA VAL A 713 -0.20 4.66 33.47
C VAL A 713 -0.98 3.36 33.49
N ALA A 714 -1.70 3.10 34.58
CA ALA A 714 -2.45 1.86 34.74
C ALA A 714 -3.41 1.62 33.56
N ASN A 715 -3.50 0.36 33.13
CA ASN A 715 -4.60 -0.15 32.30
C ASN A 715 -4.65 0.36 30.84
N ARG A 716 -3.50 0.73 30.27
CA ARG A 716 -3.35 1.11 28.84
C ARG A 716 -3.17 -0.06 27.90
N ILE A 717 -2.43 -1.08 28.34
CA ILE A 717 -2.23 -2.27 27.52
C ILE A 717 -3.44 -3.17 27.68
N ARG A 718 -4.10 -3.49 26.56
CA ARG A 718 -5.18 -4.47 26.51
C ARG A 718 -4.57 -5.86 26.58
N ASN A 719 -3.99 -6.36 25.50
CA ASN A 719 -3.28 -7.64 25.52
C ASN A 719 -1.77 -7.42 25.41
N LEU A 720 -1.00 -8.21 26.16
CA LEU A 720 0.46 -8.24 26.08
C LEU A 720 0.90 -9.59 25.50
N SER A 721 1.66 -9.56 24.41
CA SER A 721 2.19 -10.75 23.75
C SER A 721 3.71 -10.68 23.60
N ILE A 722 4.38 -11.80 23.82
CA ILE A 722 5.83 -11.96 23.64
C ILE A 722 6.04 -13.17 22.74
N THR A 723 6.35 -12.90 21.48
CA THR A 723 6.45 -13.92 20.44
C THR A 723 7.90 -14.14 20.03
N ALA A 724 8.27 -15.41 19.85
CA ALA A 724 9.57 -15.81 19.36
C ALA A 724 9.45 -16.84 18.25
N THR A 725 10.25 -16.65 17.21
CA THR A 725 10.34 -17.55 16.05
C THR A 725 11.40 -18.65 16.25
N SER A 726 12.27 -18.50 17.25
CA SER A 726 13.30 -19.47 17.64
C SER A 726 13.49 -19.44 19.16
N VAL A 727 14.00 -20.53 19.75
CA VAL A 727 14.35 -20.57 21.18
C VAL A 727 15.31 -19.43 21.51
N LEU A 728 14.87 -18.49 22.36
CA LEU A 728 15.69 -17.38 22.81
C LEU A 728 16.68 -17.89 23.86
N THR A 729 17.92 -17.42 23.76
CA THR A 729 18.93 -17.62 24.81
C THR A 729 19.05 -16.41 25.75
N GLY A 730 18.46 -15.27 25.37
CA GLY A 730 18.31 -14.07 26.20
C GLY A 730 16.85 -13.77 26.56
N SER A 731 16.63 -12.74 27.38
CA SER A 731 15.32 -12.39 27.96
C SER A 731 14.89 -10.96 27.65
N LEU A 732 13.59 -10.74 27.48
CA LEU A 732 12.97 -9.41 27.54
C LEU A 732 12.82 -9.00 29.00
N GLN A 733 13.52 -7.96 29.46
CA GLN A 733 13.53 -7.56 30.87
C GLN A 733 12.58 -6.40 31.14
N LEU A 734 11.63 -6.60 32.04
CA LEU A 734 10.78 -5.57 32.59
C LEU A 734 11.42 -5.00 33.86
N THR A 735 12.05 -3.83 33.73
CA THR A 735 12.82 -3.21 34.83
C THR A 735 11.99 -2.44 35.84
N ALA A 736 10.82 -1.94 35.43
CA ALA A 736 9.90 -1.18 36.26
C ALA A 736 8.52 -1.84 36.32
N ALA A 737 7.78 -1.62 37.41
CA ALA A 737 6.44 -2.16 37.54
C ALA A 737 5.51 -1.65 36.41
N ARG A 738 4.65 -2.54 35.89
CA ARG A 738 3.69 -2.24 34.82
C ARG A 738 2.38 -3.00 35.00
N SER A 739 1.33 -2.53 34.34
CA SER A 739 0.04 -3.23 34.31
C SER A 739 -0.64 -3.28 32.94
N PHE A 740 -1.49 -4.29 32.75
CA PHE A 740 -2.32 -4.51 31.56
C PHE A 740 -3.70 -5.07 31.97
N VAL A 741 -4.70 -5.01 31.08
CA VAL A 741 -6.12 -5.29 31.41
C VAL A 741 -6.65 -6.61 30.85
N GLY A 742 -6.10 -7.08 29.74
CA GLY A 742 -6.54 -8.28 29.02
C GLY A 742 -5.60 -9.45 29.24
N ASN A 743 -5.23 -10.11 28.15
CA ASN A 743 -4.52 -11.38 28.17
C ASN A 743 -3.00 -11.20 28.14
N LEU A 744 -2.28 -12.14 28.77
CA LEU A 744 -0.84 -12.30 28.62
C LEU A 744 -0.57 -13.52 27.75
N THR A 745 0.26 -13.37 26.72
CA THR A 745 0.76 -14.50 25.93
C THR A 745 2.29 -14.49 25.94
N VAL A 746 2.90 -15.57 26.41
CA VAL A 746 4.36 -15.78 26.30
C VAL A 746 4.56 -17.03 25.45
N ALA A 747 4.96 -16.86 24.19
CA ALA A 747 5.10 -17.97 23.24
C ALA A 747 6.23 -18.95 23.62
N ALA A 748 6.21 -20.15 23.04
CA ALA A 748 7.26 -21.14 23.25
C ALA A 748 8.61 -20.59 22.77
N GLY A 749 9.66 -20.80 23.57
CA GLY A 749 10.99 -20.25 23.30
C GLY A 749 11.17 -18.78 23.70
N SER A 750 10.11 -18.07 24.11
CA SER A 750 10.20 -16.71 24.67
C SER A 750 10.61 -16.72 26.15
N VAL A 751 11.38 -15.72 26.59
CA VAL A 751 11.71 -15.50 28.01
C VAL A 751 11.35 -14.07 28.42
N LEU A 752 10.44 -13.94 29.39
CA LEU A 752 10.07 -12.67 30.04
C LEU A 752 10.75 -12.57 31.41
N GLY A 753 11.69 -11.66 31.56
CA GLY A 753 12.33 -11.35 32.83
C GLY A 753 11.60 -10.23 33.57
N LEU A 754 11.39 -10.41 34.88
CA LEU A 754 10.76 -9.45 35.77
C LEU A 754 11.80 -8.95 36.78
N THR A 755 12.09 -7.65 36.71
CA THR A 755 12.82 -6.90 37.74
C THR A 755 11.89 -5.85 38.39
N GLY A 756 10.73 -5.57 37.79
CA GLY A 756 9.56 -4.96 38.43
C GLY A 756 8.33 -5.85 38.27
N ALA A 757 7.29 -5.60 39.08
CA ALA A 757 6.04 -6.36 39.02
C ALA A 757 5.30 -6.20 37.68
N LEU A 758 4.71 -7.27 37.16
CA LEU A 758 3.79 -7.21 36.03
C LEU A 758 2.39 -7.58 36.50
N THR A 759 1.48 -6.61 36.52
CA THR A 759 0.13 -6.80 37.06
C THR A 759 -0.91 -6.91 35.94
N SER A 760 -1.69 -7.98 35.91
CA SER A 760 -2.92 -8.06 35.14
C SER A 760 -4.13 -7.72 36.00
N SER A 761 -4.95 -6.78 35.54
CA SER A 761 -6.22 -6.43 36.18
C SER A 761 -7.44 -7.02 35.47
N SER A 762 -7.26 -8.07 34.67
CA SER A 762 -8.36 -8.66 33.90
C SER A 762 -9.36 -9.37 34.80
N ALA A 763 -10.65 -9.06 34.66
CA ALA A 763 -11.71 -9.76 35.39
C ALA A 763 -12.03 -11.16 34.81
N THR A 764 -11.65 -11.40 33.55
CA THR A 764 -11.94 -12.65 32.79
C THR A 764 -10.75 -13.05 31.91
N GLY A 765 -9.53 -12.72 32.35
CA GLY A 765 -8.32 -12.88 31.54
C GLY A 765 -8.04 -14.35 31.18
N THR A 766 -7.57 -14.59 29.97
CA THR A 766 -7.09 -15.90 29.51
C THR A 766 -5.61 -15.77 29.17
N HIS A 767 -4.76 -16.18 30.11
CA HIS A 767 -3.31 -16.05 30.01
C HIS A 767 -2.70 -17.37 29.54
N VAL A 768 -1.79 -17.29 28.57
CA VAL A 768 -1.13 -18.45 27.98
C VAL A 768 0.38 -18.29 28.12
N VAL A 769 1.03 -19.16 28.90
CA VAL A 769 2.48 -19.16 29.08
C VAL A 769 3.03 -20.45 28.50
N SER A 770 3.62 -20.37 27.32
CA SER A 770 4.36 -21.45 26.64
C SER A 770 5.88 -21.33 26.82
N GLY A 771 6.38 -20.13 27.14
CA GLY A 771 7.79 -19.85 27.41
C GLY A 771 8.13 -19.82 28.91
N ASP A 772 9.15 -19.06 29.26
CA ASP A 772 9.60 -18.86 30.65
C ASP A 772 9.29 -17.42 31.12
N VAL A 773 8.74 -17.28 32.33
CA VAL A 773 8.61 -16.01 33.06
C VAL A 773 9.53 -16.05 34.27
N ILE A 774 10.64 -15.33 34.23
CA ILE A 774 11.73 -15.41 35.21
C ILE A 774 11.82 -14.16 36.07
N GLN A 775 12.32 -14.29 37.30
CA GLN A 775 12.63 -13.17 38.17
C GLN A 775 14.16 -12.96 38.19
N ASN A 776 14.64 -11.78 37.79
CA ASN A 776 16.08 -11.55 37.61
C ASN A 776 16.78 -11.02 38.88
N ALA A 777 16.01 -10.52 39.85
CA ALA A 777 16.50 -10.09 41.15
C ALA A 777 15.52 -10.52 42.26
N ALA A 778 16.02 -11.23 43.27
CA ALA A 778 15.27 -11.81 44.39
C ALA A 778 14.67 -10.78 45.38
N ALA A 779 14.30 -9.59 44.91
CA ALA A 779 13.61 -8.60 45.74
C ALA A 779 12.12 -8.95 45.84
N LEU A 780 11.62 -8.98 47.08
CA LEU A 780 10.20 -9.16 47.39
C LEU A 780 9.36 -8.12 46.62
N GLY A 781 8.44 -8.58 45.77
CA GLY A 781 7.51 -7.73 45.01
C GLY A 781 7.67 -7.77 43.48
N ASN A 782 8.74 -8.36 42.94
CA ASN A 782 8.98 -8.43 41.49
C ASN A 782 8.29 -9.65 40.84
N LYS A 783 6.97 -9.73 40.93
CA LYS A 783 6.20 -10.93 40.54
C LYS A 783 5.22 -10.66 39.41
N LEU A 784 4.72 -11.74 38.79
CA LEU A 784 3.52 -11.69 37.96
C LEU A 784 2.29 -11.65 38.88
N VAL A 785 1.48 -10.61 38.82
CA VAL A 785 0.34 -10.41 39.75
C VAL A 785 -0.97 -10.45 38.97
N PHE A 786 -1.93 -11.27 39.40
CA PHE A 786 -3.28 -11.33 38.86
C PHE A 786 -4.28 -10.80 39.90
N THR A 787 -5.01 -9.73 39.56
CA THR A 787 -5.96 -9.10 40.51
C THR A 787 -7.43 -9.31 40.19
N GLY A 788 -7.78 -9.83 39.01
CA GLY A 788 -9.13 -10.27 38.67
C GLY A 788 -9.24 -11.79 38.47
N GLY A 789 -10.43 -12.26 38.10
CA GLY A 789 -10.66 -13.67 37.76
C GLY A 789 -10.12 -14.03 36.38
N GLY A 790 -9.95 -15.33 36.10
CA GLY A 790 -9.44 -15.75 34.81
C GLY A 790 -8.87 -17.16 34.77
N THR A 791 -8.08 -17.41 33.72
CA THR A 791 -7.37 -18.66 33.49
C THR A 791 -5.90 -18.39 33.19
N LEU A 792 -4.99 -19.19 33.76
CA LEU A 792 -3.58 -19.28 33.39
C LEU A 792 -3.34 -20.70 32.88
N THR A 793 -2.93 -20.81 31.62
CA THR A 793 -2.72 -22.09 30.96
C THR A 793 -1.31 -22.22 30.44
N GLY A 794 -0.65 -23.33 30.75
CA GLY A 794 0.62 -23.70 30.14
C GLY A 794 0.41 -24.21 28.71
N GLY A 795 1.25 -23.77 27.77
CA GLY A 795 1.26 -24.30 26.41
C GLY A 795 2.27 -25.42 26.19
N THR A 796 2.65 -25.64 24.93
CA THR A 796 3.48 -26.79 24.52
C THR A 796 4.97 -26.65 24.84
N GLY A 797 5.44 -25.45 25.20
CA GLY A 797 6.85 -25.16 25.50
C GLY A 797 7.25 -25.41 26.96
N ASN A 798 8.19 -24.63 27.50
CA ASN A 798 8.67 -24.77 28.87
C ASN A 798 7.59 -24.44 29.90
N SER A 799 6.77 -23.42 29.66
CA SER A 799 5.63 -23.05 30.52
C SER A 799 5.97 -22.94 32.00
N ASN A 800 7.04 -22.20 32.32
CA ASN A 800 7.51 -22.00 33.68
C ASN A 800 7.29 -20.56 34.15
N ILE A 801 6.88 -20.38 35.42
CA ILE A 801 6.82 -19.07 36.07
C ILE A 801 7.58 -19.14 37.39
N VAL A 802 8.55 -18.25 37.59
CA VAL A 802 9.40 -18.21 38.79
C VAL A 802 8.65 -17.62 39.99
N ALA A 803 7.82 -16.60 39.80
CA ALA A 803 7.03 -16.03 40.89
C ALA A 803 5.69 -15.44 40.41
N VAL A 804 4.59 -15.80 41.08
CA VAL A 804 3.23 -15.41 40.74
C VAL A 804 2.37 -15.16 41.99
N ASP A 805 1.57 -14.10 41.95
CA ASP A 805 0.57 -13.76 42.97
C ASP A 805 -0.83 -13.76 42.37
N PHE A 806 -1.74 -14.48 43.01
CA PHE A 806 -3.17 -14.43 42.76
C PHE A 806 -3.82 -13.59 43.86
N ASN A 807 -3.95 -12.29 43.61
CA ASN A 807 -4.50 -11.32 44.56
C ASN A 807 -5.86 -10.80 44.05
N THR A 808 -6.82 -11.70 43.93
CA THR A 808 -8.15 -11.41 43.39
C THR A 808 -9.23 -11.70 44.43
N SER A 809 -10.40 -11.07 44.30
CA SER A 809 -11.61 -11.51 45.02
C SER A 809 -12.43 -12.56 44.25
N GLY A 810 -12.00 -12.92 43.04
CA GLY A 810 -12.67 -13.86 42.14
C GLY A 810 -12.08 -15.27 42.12
N THR A 811 -12.59 -16.09 41.20
CA THR A 811 -12.03 -17.41 40.90
C THR A 811 -11.01 -17.33 39.78
N TYR A 812 -9.89 -18.01 39.94
CA TYR A 812 -8.82 -18.12 38.96
C TYR A 812 -8.52 -19.59 38.71
N SER A 813 -8.36 -20.01 37.45
CA SER A 813 -8.03 -21.41 37.13
C SER A 813 -6.65 -21.51 36.53
N VAL A 814 -5.82 -22.39 37.06
CA VAL A 814 -4.47 -22.66 36.58
C VAL A 814 -4.44 -24.08 36.04
N SER A 815 -4.02 -24.24 34.78
CA SER A 815 -4.01 -25.54 34.11
C SER A 815 -2.75 -25.74 33.26
N ALA A 816 -2.32 -26.99 33.07
CA ALA A 816 -1.27 -27.37 32.12
C ALA A 816 0.10 -26.66 32.28
N MET A 817 0.37 -26.01 33.41
CA MET A 817 1.67 -25.42 33.72
C MET A 817 2.69 -26.53 34.03
N LYS A 818 3.94 -26.39 33.56
CA LYS A 818 5.00 -27.35 33.88
C LYS A 818 5.71 -27.00 35.18
N ALA A 819 5.87 -25.71 35.49
CA ALA A 819 6.36 -25.28 36.78
C ALA A 819 5.78 -23.92 37.22
N LEU A 820 5.51 -23.79 38.51
CA LEU A 820 5.15 -22.56 39.21
C LEU A 820 6.02 -22.40 40.45
N GLY A 821 6.68 -21.26 40.60
CA GLY A 821 7.58 -21.00 41.70
C GLY A 821 9.03 -21.45 41.49
N ALA A 822 9.39 -21.90 40.28
CA ALA A 822 10.69 -22.49 39.99
C ALA A 822 11.86 -21.58 40.39
N ASN A 823 12.85 -22.11 41.13
CA ASN A 823 14.08 -21.39 41.54
C ASN A 823 13.90 -20.14 42.43
N ALA A 824 12.73 -19.87 43.00
CA ALA A 824 12.52 -18.75 43.92
C ALA A 824 12.84 -19.11 45.38
N ALA A 825 13.40 -18.18 46.15
CA ALA A 825 13.88 -18.42 47.51
C ALA A 825 12.76 -18.47 48.58
N THR A 826 11.67 -17.70 48.43
CA THR A 826 10.51 -17.64 49.35
C THR A 826 9.24 -17.12 48.67
N ASN A 827 8.05 -17.56 49.10
CA ASN A 827 6.71 -17.12 48.66
C ASN A 827 6.55 -16.94 47.15
N ALA A 828 6.93 -17.97 46.40
CA ALA A 828 7.00 -17.91 44.96
C ALA A 828 5.61 -17.99 44.31
N VAL A 829 4.68 -18.71 44.93
CA VAL A 829 3.27 -18.77 44.50
C VAL A 829 2.41 -18.29 45.66
N GLU A 830 1.73 -17.17 45.52
CA GLU A 830 0.94 -16.57 46.60
C GLU A 830 -0.54 -16.48 46.24
N VAL A 831 -1.43 -16.87 47.14
CA VAL A 831 -2.89 -16.74 47.00
C VAL A 831 -3.42 -15.83 48.10
N LEU A 832 -3.90 -14.65 47.71
CA LEU A 832 -4.23 -13.52 48.57
C LEU A 832 -5.66 -13.01 48.35
N GLY A 833 -6.11 -12.11 49.24
CA GLY A 833 -7.23 -11.20 48.95
C GLY A 833 -8.62 -11.83 48.82
N GLY A 834 -8.80 -13.07 49.31
CA GLY A 834 -10.02 -13.85 49.16
C GLY A 834 -10.09 -14.66 47.87
N ALA A 835 -9.00 -14.75 47.11
CA ALA A 835 -8.96 -15.45 45.83
C ALA A 835 -9.34 -16.93 45.97
N THR A 836 -10.07 -17.48 44.99
CA THR A 836 -10.23 -18.93 44.85
C THR A 836 -9.43 -19.40 43.64
N VAL A 837 -8.39 -20.21 43.84
CA VAL A 837 -7.54 -20.72 42.75
C VAL A 837 -7.81 -22.20 42.52
N ASN A 838 -8.37 -22.55 41.37
CA ASN A 838 -8.48 -23.93 40.91
C ASN A 838 -7.16 -24.33 40.25
N LEU A 839 -6.39 -25.24 40.84
CA LEU A 839 -5.04 -25.57 40.42
C LEU A 839 -4.97 -26.99 39.85
N ALA A 840 -4.44 -27.11 38.63
CA ALA A 840 -4.06 -28.36 37.99
C ALA A 840 -2.75 -28.16 37.20
N MET A 841 -1.75 -29.00 37.43
CA MET A 841 -0.47 -28.92 36.72
C MET A 841 -0.44 -29.87 35.52
N ALA A 842 0.50 -29.67 34.59
CA ALA A 842 0.66 -30.57 33.43
C ALA A 842 1.08 -31.97 33.87
N ASN A 843 0.59 -33.02 33.20
CA ASN A 843 1.20 -34.34 33.31
C ASN A 843 2.44 -34.38 32.38
N LEU A 844 3.62 -34.32 32.98
CA LEU A 844 4.93 -34.48 32.34
C LEU A 844 5.36 -35.96 32.23
N GLY A 845 4.65 -36.88 32.89
CA GLY A 845 4.95 -38.30 32.93
C GLY A 845 4.14 -39.12 31.94
N THR A 846 4.37 -40.44 31.96
CA THR A 846 3.49 -41.39 31.26
C THR A 846 2.32 -41.76 32.17
N THR A 847 1.27 -42.37 31.62
CA THR A 847 0.15 -42.88 32.44
C THR A 847 0.56 -43.92 33.48
N ALA A 848 1.70 -44.60 33.29
CA ALA A 848 2.23 -45.63 34.19
C ALA A 848 3.20 -45.07 35.26
N ALA A 849 3.85 -43.94 34.99
CA ALA A 849 4.73 -43.24 35.92
C ALA A 849 4.41 -41.73 35.81
N PRO A 850 3.26 -41.31 36.36
CA PRO A 850 2.84 -39.92 36.29
C PRO A 850 3.87 -39.01 36.96
N ASN A 851 4.12 -37.87 36.34
CA ASN A 851 5.04 -36.84 36.83
C ASN A 851 4.32 -35.53 36.56
N TRP A 852 3.82 -34.83 37.57
CA TRP A 852 3.07 -33.60 37.35
C TRP A 852 4.01 -32.40 37.33
N GLY A 853 3.52 -31.26 36.88
CA GLY A 853 4.28 -30.02 36.95
C GLY A 853 4.55 -29.60 38.40
N ASP A 854 5.70 -28.97 38.61
CA ASP A 854 6.22 -28.61 39.93
C ASP A 854 5.60 -27.32 40.45
N VAL A 855 5.23 -27.30 41.73
CA VAL A 855 4.85 -26.11 42.49
C VAL A 855 5.82 -25.94 43.65
N THR A 856 6.51 -24.80 43.71
CA THR A 856 7.54 -24.48 44.72
C THR A 856 7.06 -23.29 45.56
N ASN A 857 7.30 -23.32 46.88
CA ASN A 857 7.00 -22.21 47.80
C ASN A 857 5.55 -21.66 47.72
N LEU A 858 4.55 -22.55 47.75
CA LEU A 858 3.12 -22.17 47.74
C LEU A 858 2.70 -21.59 49.09
N ALA A 859 2.19 -20.36 49.08
CA ALA A 859 1.64 -19.66 50.24
C ALA A 859 0.17 -19.29 50.01
N VAL A 860 -0.73 -19.76 50.89
CA VAL A 860 -2.16 -19.42 50.87
C VAL A 860 -2.47 -18.52 52.07
N THR A 861 -2.63 -17.23 51.82
CA THR A 861 -2.85 -16.21 52.86
C THR A 861 -4.17 -15.52 52.63
N ASN A 862 -5.19 -15.85 53.44
CA ASN A 862 -6.54 -15.27 53.32
C ASN A 862 -7.17 -15.51 51.93
N GLY A 863 -7.07 -16.73 51.41
CA GLY A 863 -7.64 -17.18 50.13
C GLY A 863 -7.91 -18.70 50.13
N ARG A 864 -8.37 -19.26 49.02
CA ARG A 864 -8.71 -20.66 48.82
C ARG A 864 -7.97 -21.25 47.62
N VAL A 865 -7.36 -22.41 47.76
CA VAL A 865 -6.85 -23.23 46.65
C VAL A 865 -7.68 -24.50 46.55
N ASN A 866 -8.24 -24.79 45.38
CA ASN A 866 -8.90 -26.06 45.08
C ASN A 866 -8.03 -26.84 44.11
N LEU A 867 -7.67 -28.07 44.44
CA LEU A 867 -7.03 -28.94 43.46
C LEU A 867 -8.09 -29.47 42.49
N THR A 868 -7.81 -29.31 41.20
CA THR A 868 -8.63 -29.84 40.09
C THR A 868 -7.82 -30.83 39.23
N GLY A 869 -6.59 -31.09 39.65
CA GLY A 869 -5.63 -32.04 39.11
C GLY A 869 -4.56 -32.30 40.17
N HIS A 870 -3.73 -33.31 39.95
CA HIS A 870 -2.56 -33.56 40.81
C HIS A 870 -1.49 -32.49 40.62
N ILE A 871 -0.69 -32.26 41.66
CA ILE A 871 0.46 -31.35 41.63
C ILE A 871 1.67 -32.03 42.26
N ASP A 872 2.85 -31.73 41.73
CA ASP A 872 4.11 -32.10 42.37
C ASP A 872 4.66 -30.92 43.15
N VAL A 873 5.21 -31.16 44.34
CA VAL A 873 5.89 -30.14 45.14
C VAL A 873 7.37 -30.48 45.16
N ALA A 874 8.16 -29.65 44.48
CA ALA A 874 9.60 -29.75 44.38
C ALA A 874 10.25 -28.55 45.09
N ASN A 875 11.00 -28.84 46.16
CA ASN A 875 11.79 -27.95 47.02
C ASN A 875 11.03 -26.80 47.71
N LEU A 876 11.23 -26.72 49.04
CA LEU A 876 10.87 -25.65 50.00
C LEU A 876 9.41 -25.14 50.06
N ASN A 877 8.87 -25.32 51.27
CA ASN A 877 7.72 -24.72 51.98
C ASN A 877 6.35 -24.57 51.29
N LEU A 878 5.38 -25.39 51.69
CA LEU A 878 3.95 -25.10 51.51
C LEU A 878 3.41 -24.46 52.80
N THR A 879 2.92 -23.23 52.74
CA THR A 879 2.39 -22.49 53.89
C THR A 879 0.92 -22.15 53.71
N VAL A 880 0.08 -22.42 54.72
CA VAL A 880 -1.32 -21.96 54.78
C VAL A 880 -1.50 -21.12 56.03
N ALA A 881 -1.71 -19.81 55.83
CA ALA A 881 -1.85 -18.86 56.93
C ALA A 881 -3.24 -18.95 57.60
N ALA A 882 -3.42 -18.23 58.71
CA ALA A 882 -4.72 -18.09 59.36
C ALA A 882 -5.74 -17.50 58.37
N ALA A 883 -6.91 -18.13 58.25
CA ALA A 883 -7.93 -17.85 57.22
C ALA A 883 -7.64 -18.34 55.78
N GLY A 884 -6.52 -19.02 55.52
CA GLY A 884 -6.29 -19.73 54.26
C GLY A 884 -7.06 -21.06 54.20
N THR A 885 -7.52 -21.44 53.01
CA THR A 885 -8.16 -22.74 52.74
C THR A 885 -7.42 -23.50 51.65
N LEU A 886 -7.12 -24.77 51.88
CA LEU A 886 -6.61 -25.69 50.86
C LEU A 886 -7.55 -26.89 50.74
N ASP A 887 -8.19 -27.04 49.58
CA ASP A 887 -9.12 -28.12 49.27
C ASP A 887 -8.48 -29.09 48.29
N PHE A 888 -8.26 -30.33 48.74
CA PHE A 888 -7.63 -31.38 47.96
C PHE A 888 -8.56 -31.94 46.88
N GLY A 889 -9.88 -31.78 46.99
CA GLY A 889 -10.85 -32.44 46.10
C GLY A 889 -10.58 -33.94 46.01
N ASP A 890 -10.59 -34.49 44.78
CA ASP A 890 -10.22 -35.88 44.46
C ASP A 890 -8.73 -36.05 44.10
N PHE A 891 -7.87 -35.07 44.37
CA PHE A 891 -6.51 -35.03 43.85
C PHE A 891 -5.44 -35.04 44.96
N ASN A 892 -4.21 -35.38 44.55
CA ASN A 892 -3.09 -35.53 45.47
C ASN A 892 -2.06 -34.43 45.27
N ILE A 893 -1.43 -34.02 46.38
CA ILE A 893 -0.18 -33.27 46.39
C ILE A 893 0.96 -34.29 46.54
N TRP A 894 1.85 -34.39 45.56
CA TRP A 894 2.98 -35.32 45.57
C TRP A 894 4.25 -34.62 46.02
N TRP A 895 4.77 -35.04 47.16
CA TRP A 895 5.94 -34.42 47.77
C TRP A 895 7.21 -35.17 47.38
N LYS A 896 7.95 -34.67 46.38
CA LYS A 896 9.07 -35.39 45.73
C LYS A 896 10.45 -35.07 46.29
N SER A 897 10.61 -33.99 47.04
CA SER A 897 11.91 -33.60 47.63
C SER A 897 11.77 -33.07 49.05
N ALA A 898 12.88 -32.81 49.74
CA ALA A 898 12.80 -32.40 51.14
C ALA A 898 12.09 -31.04 51.32
N GLY A 899 11.20 -30.93 52.31
CA GLY A 899 10.52 -29.65 52.58
C GLY A 899 9.61 -29.60 53.80
N THR A 900 8.94 -28.46 53.99
CA THR A 900 8.05 -28.20 55.13
C THR A 900 6.63 -27.89 54.66
N PHE A 901 5.62 -28.52 55.25
CA PHE A 901 4.23 -28.08 55.21
C PHE A 901 3.94 -27.34 56.52
N THR A 902 3.51 -26.08 56.45
CA THR A 902 3.23 -25.24 57.63
C THR A 902 1.82 -24.66 57.55
N GLY A 903 0.92 -25.11 58.42
CA GLY A 903 -0.36 -24.50 58.71
C GLY A 903 -0.26 -23.63 59.96
N VAL A 904 -0.91 -22.47 59.93
CA VAL A 904 -1.12 -21.63 61.12
C VAL A 904 -2.46 -22.01 61.76
N ALA A 905 -2.60 -21.79 63.07
CA ALA A 905 -3.88 -21.96 63.77
C ALA A 905 -5.01 -21.22 63.04
N ALA A 906 -6.15 -21.90 62.83
CA ALA A 906 -7.30 -21.46 62.03
C ALA A 906 -7.16 -21.50 60.48
N SER A 907 -6.16 -22.22 59.95
CA SER A 907 -6.18 -22.67 58.54
C SER A 907 -7.25 -23.76 58.32
N THR A 908 -7.79 -23.89 57.10
CA THR A 908 -8.80 -24.91 56.77
C THR A 908 -8.30 -25.85 55.67
N TYR A 909 -8.43 -27.15 55.89
CA TYR A 909 -8.09 -28.18 54.90
C TYR A 909 -9.33 -29.01 54.59
N LEU A 910 -9.67 -29.14 53.31
CA LEU A 910 -10.89 -29.80 52.84
C LEU A 910 -10.56 -30.89 51.82
N ALA A 911 -11.48 -31.84 51.64
CA ALA A 911 -11.47 -32.79 50.52
C ALA A 911 -12.89 -32.84 49.97
N THR A 912 -13.37 -31.70 49.46
CA THR A 912 -14.78 -31.51 49.12
C THR A 912 -15.14 -32.39 47.92
N GLY A 913 -16.14 -33.25 48.07
CA GLY A 913 -16.62 -34.13 47.00
C GLY A 913 -15.70 -35.31 46.66
N ALA A 914 -14.66 -35.54 47.45
CA ALA A 914 -13.73 -36.67 47.29
C ALA A 914 -14.44 -38.03 47.31
N THR A 915 -14.23 -38.83 46.28
CA THR A 915 -14.71 -40.21 46.14
C THR A 915 -13.57 -41.23 46.16
N THR A 916 -12.38 -40.87 45.67
CA THR A 916 -11.24 -41.79 45.47
C THR A 916 -9.87 -41.16 45.74
N GLY A 917 -9.75 -39.84 45.78
CA GLY A 917 -8.51 -39.09 46.01
C GLY A 917 -8.71 -37.91 46.96
N GLY A 918 -7.65 -37.19 47.33
CA GLY A 918 -7.72 -36.08 48.29
C GLY A 918 -6.63 -36.13 49.36
N TYR A 919 -5.39 -36.41 48.94
CA TYR A 919 -4.32 -36.84 49.85
C TYR A 919 -3.10 -35.93 49.78
N LEU A 920 -2.45 -35.74 50.94
CA LEU A 920 -1.06 -35.33 50.98
C LEU A 920 -0.18 -36.59 50.88
N GLN A 921 0.49 -36.79 49.75
CA GLN A 921 1.27 -37.98 49.47
C GLN A 921 2.77 -37.67 49.58
N ILE A 922 3.44 -38.29 50.55
CA ILE A 922 4.83 -37.99 50.89
C ILE A 922 5.76 -39.06 50.29
N ARG A 923 6.77 -38.62 49.53
CA ARG A 923 7.80 -39.47 48.90
C ARG A 923 9.25 -39.13 49.30
N ALA A 924 9.46 -38.10 50.13
CA ALA A 924 10.78 -37.62 50.58
C ALA A 924 10.74 -37.10 52.03
N ASN A 925 11.90 -36.72 52.59
CA ASN A 925 12.03 -36.16 53.96
C ASN A 925 11.18 -34.90 54.13
N SER A 926 10.17 -34.94 55.01
CA SER A 926 9.26 -33.80 55.16
C SER A 926 8.97 -33.48 56.62
N ASN A 927 8.69 -32.21 56.90
CA ASN A 927 8.16 -31.77 58.18
C ASN A 927 6.76 -31.19 57.95
N ILE A 928 5.74 -31.70 58.63
CA ILE A 928 4.37 -31.22 58.55
C ILE A 928 4.00 -30.66 59.91
N ASN A 929 3.71 -29.36 59.93
CA ASN A 929 3.10 -28.66 61.04
C ASN A 929 1.77 -28.09 60.55
N THR A 930 0.65 -28.39 61.20
CA THR A 930 -0.67 -27.87 60.77
C THR A 930 -1.20 -26.78 61.71
N GLY A 931 -0.44 -26.42 62.75
CA GLY A 931 -0.80 -25.35 63.67
C GLY A 931 -2.08 -25.57 64.48
N GLY A 932 -2.66 -26.78 64.50
CA GLY A 932 -3.95 -27.04 65.14
C GLY A 932 -5.05 -27.57 64.22
N SER A 933 -4.91 -27.39 62.91
CA SER A 933 -5.96 -27.65 61.94
C SER A 933 -5.95 -29.10 61.43
N LEU A 934 -7.15 -29.67 61.24
CA LEU A 934 -7.31 -31.05 60.76
C LEU A 934 -6.94 -31.14 59.27
N VAL A 935 -5.99 -31.99 58.90
CA VAL A 935 -5.74 -32.37 57.48
C VAL A 935 -6.58 -33.61 57.15
N PRO A 936 -7.32 -33.64 56.02
CA PRO A 936 -8.25 -34.73 55.70
C PRO A 936 -7.61 -36.11 55.70
N ARG A 937 -6.52 -36.31 54.92
CA ARG A 937 -5.80 -37.59 54.78
C ARG A 937 -4.35 -37.39 54.35
N ILE A 938 -3.45 -38.24 54.83
CA ILE A 938 -2.03 -38.32 54.42
C ILE A 938 -1.77 -39.74 53.88
N ILE A 939 -0.96 -39.88 52.83
CA ILE A 939 -0.49 -41.18 52.29
C ILE A 939 1.03 -41.19 52.24
N PHE A 940 1.62 -42.34 52.53
CA PHE A 940 3.03 -42.63 52.27
C PHE A 940 3.15 -43.49 51.01
N ASP A 941 3.94 -43.02 50.05
CA ASP A 941 4.20 -43.75 48.80
C ASP A 941 5.69 -43.64 48.46
N PRO A 942 6.55 -44.48 49.06
CA PRO A 942 7.97 -44.44 48.81
C PRO A 942 8.29 -44.99 47.42
N GLU A 943 8.43 -44.11 46.43
CA GLU A 943 8.95 -44.49 45.10
C GLU A 943 10.44 -44.89 45.11
N ALA A 944 11.18 -44.66 46.21
CA ALA A 944 12.61 -44.97 46.31
C ALA A 944 12.96 -45.75 47.59
N LEU A 945 13.83 -46.75 47.43
CA LEU A 945 14.44 -47.61 48.47
C LEU A 945 15.35 -46.88 49.49
N GLY A 946 15.18 -45.56 49.67
CA GLY A 946 15.98 -44.73 50.58
C GLY A 946 15.14 -44.21 51.74
N GLY A 947 15.58 -44.49 52.98
CA GLY A 947 14.88 -44.08 54.19
C GLY A 947 14.58 -42.58 54.24
N PHE A 948 13.33 -42.20 54.56
CA PHE A 948 12.95 -40.82 54.89
C PHE A 948 12.36 -40.70 56.30
N THR A 949 12.43 -39.48 56.85
CA THR A 949 11.82 -39.06 58.12
C THR A 949 10.64 -38.15 57.83
N LEU A 950 9.47 -38.48 58.38
CA LEU A 950 8.37 -37.53 58.51
C LEU A 950 8.29 -37.06 59.95
N THR A 951 8.33 -35.74 60.15
CA THR A 951 8.08 -35.11 61.45
C THR A 951 6.73 -34.43 61.45
N LEU A 952 5.82 -34.84 62.33
CA LEU A 952 4.55 -34.16 62.59
C LEU A 952 4.70 -33.29 63.85
N THR A 953 4.52 -31.97 63.77
CA THR A 953 4.63 -31.05 64.91
C THR A 953 3.37 -30.19 65.09
N GLY A 954 2.99 -29.88 66.35
CA GLY A 954 1.78 -29.10 66.66
C GLY A 954 0.50 -29.95 66.86
N ASN A 955 -0.66 -29.36 67.13
CA ASN A 955 -1.92 -30.12 67.24
C ASN A 955 -2.38 -30.55 65.83
N THR A 956 -1.82 -31.65 65.33
CA THR A 956 -1.89 -31.98 63.90
C THR A 956 -3.27 -32.41 63.43
N GLY A 957 -4.18 -32.77 64.33
CA GLY A 957 -5.59 -32.92 64.03
C GLY A 957 -5.89 -33.89 62.88
N VAL A 958 -4.97 -34.78 62.51
CA VAL A 958 -5.14 -35.59 61.29
C VAL A 958 -6.32 -36.52 61.53
N LYS A 959 -7.32 -36.48 60.64
CA LYS A 959 -8.55 -37.28 60.79
C LYS A 959 -8.26 -38.76 60.58
N ASP A 960 -7.36 -39.07 59.66
CA ASP A 960 -6.82 -40.41 59.46
C ASP A 960 -5.41 -40.30 58.85
N ILE A 961 -4.41 -40.84 59.53
CA ILE A 961 -3.02 -40.76 59.07
C ILE A 961 -2.81 -41.72 57.88
N LEU A 962 -3.64 -42.78 57.73
CA LEU A 962 -3.45 -43.84 56.73
C LEU A 962 -4.78 -44.48 56.30
N THR A 963 -5.34 -44.05 55.16
CA THR A 963 -6.56 -44.68 54.61
C THR A 963 -6.54 -44.79 53.09
N ASN A 964 -6.21 -46.00 52.63
CA ASN A 964 -6.86 -46.52 51.44
C ASN A 964 -7.89 -47.56 51.90
N THR A 965 -9.04 -47.64 51.24
CA THR A 965 -10.16 -48.53 51.61
C THR A 965 -9.92 -50.00 51.24
N GLY A 966 -8.66 -50.39 50.99
CA GLY A 966 -8.21 -51.77 50.85
C GLY A 966 -7.29 -52.14 52.02
N ASN A 967 -7.09 -53.43 52.26
CA ASN A 967 -6.11 -53.97 53.23
C ASN A 967 -4.66 -53.64 52.80
N ASP A 968 -4.34 -52.36 52.64
CA ASP A 968 -3.02 -51.90 52.23
C ASP A 968 -2.11 -51.90 53.46
N ILE A 969 -1.19 -52.84 53.43
CA ILE A 969 -0.05 -52.98 54.33
C ILE A 969 0.87 -51.76 54.13
N LEU A 970 1.04 -50.92 55.16
CA LEU A 970 2.14 -49.93 55.14
C LEU A 970 3.44 -50.63 55.49
N GLU A 971 4.30 -50.82 54.49
CA GLU A 971 5.63 -51.34 54.70
C GLU A 971 6.57 -50.23 55.19
N LEU A 972 6.80 -50.14 56.51
CA LEU A 972 7.76 -49.18 57.08
C LEU A 972 9.24 -49.59 56.87
N ALA A 973 9.59 -50.19 55.74
CA ALA A 973 10.87 -50.81 55.36
C ALA A 973 12.17 -50.00 55.68
N GLY A 974 12.52 -49.86 56.97
CA GLY A 974 13.62 -49.02 57.46
C GLY A 974 13.30 -47.53 57.67
N PHE A 975 12.02 -47.13 57.67
CA PHE A 975 11.59 -45.72 57.75
C PHE A 975 11.36 -45.24 59.21
N THR A 976 11.59 -43.95 59.50
CA THR A 976 11.25 -43.35 60.81
C THR A 976 10.08 -42.36 60.68
N PHE A 977 8.95 -42.66 61.30
CA PHE A 977 7.85 -41.73 61.47
C PHE A 977 7.95 -41.08 62.85
N THR A 978 8.05 -39.76 62.94
CA THR A 978 8.11 -39.02 64.22
C THR A 978 6.86 -38.18 64.44
N HIS A 979 6.09 -38.52 65.47
CA HIS A 979 4.90 -37.80 65.91
C HIS A 979 5.20 -36.96 67.15
N GLY A 980 5.23 -35.63 67.00
CA GLY A 980 5.34 -34.66 68.08
C GLY A 980 4.08 -33.85 68.33
N GLY A 981 2.92 -34.29 67.82
CA GLY A 981 1.66 -33.53 67.87
C GLY A 981 0.58 -34.05 68.82
N ASN A 982 -0.36 -33.19 69.21
CA ASN A 982 -1.30 -33.44 70.33
C ASN A 982 -2.38 -34.52 70.11
N THR A 983 -2.78 -34.83 68.87
CA THR A 983 -3.90 -35.76 68.60
C THR A 983 -3.62 -36.63 67.38
N TRP A 984 -3.82 -37.94 67.51
CA TRP A 984 -3.82 -38.95 66.44
C TRP A 984 -5.21 -39.59 66.39
N ASN A 985 -5.98 -39.42 65.32
CA ASN A 985 -7.24 -40.15 65.13
C ASN A 985 -7.01 -41.34 64.18
N HIS A 986 -7.59 -42.49 64.50
CA HIS A 986 -7.45 -43.75 63.73
C HIS A 986 -8.83 -44.38 63.53
N GLY A 987 -9.29 -44.55 62.28
CA GLY A 987 -10.70 -44.91 62.00
C GLY A 987 -10.97 -46.30 61.41
N GLY A 988 -9.95 -47.11 61.08
CA GLY A 988 -10.14 -48.41 60.41
C GLY A 988 -9.08 -49.45 60.80
N THR A 989 -9.32 -50.74 60.56
CA THR A 989 -8.33 -51.81 60.81
C THR A 989 -7.16 -51.68 59.84
N ALA A 990 -6.01 -51.21 60.31
CA ALA A 990 -4.79 -51.10 59.51
C ALA A 990 -3.65 -51.94 60.12
N THR A 991 -3.00 -52.74 59.27
CA THR A 991 -1.79 -53.49 59.64
C THR A 991 -0.59 -52.86 58.97
N TYR A 992 0.45 -52.51 59.73
CA TYR A 992 1.66 -51.85 59.23
C TYR A 992 2.90 -52.78 59.29
N PRO A 993 2.95 -53.91 58.56
CA PRO A 993 4.09 -54.83 58.63
C PRO A 993 5.28 -54.34 57.78
N SER A 994 6.49 -54.26 58.35
CA SER A 994 7.75 -54.09 57.59
C SER A 994 8.27 -55.40 56.97
N THR A 995 8.25 -55.59 55.66
CA THR A 995 8.82 -56.79 55.02
C THR A 995 10.36 -56.74 54.96
N ALA A 996 10.96 -55.57 55.20
CA ALA A 996 12.39 -55.38 55.49
C ALA A 996 12.59 -54.62 56.83
N GLY A 997 13.09 -55.31 57.87
CA GLY A 997 13.15 -54.82 59.25
C GLY A 997 13.84 -53.45 59.48
N ASN A 998 13.43 -52.79 60.57
CA ASN A 998 13.89 -51.51 61.17
C ASN A 998 12.98 -50.27 61.00
N GLY A 999 11.72 -50.39 60.57
CA GLY A 999 10.77 -49.28 60.67
C GLY A 999 10.54 -48.85 62.12
N ILE A 1000 10.51 -47.54 62.40
CA ILE A 1000 10.30 -46.97 63.75
C ILE A 1000 9.14 -45.97 63.72
N PHE A 1001 8.13 -46.20 64.55
CA PHE A 1001 7.15 -45.19 64.94
C PHE A 1001 7.63 -44.49 66.22
N ARG A 1002 8.04 -43.24 66.13
CA ARG A 1002 8.58 -42.46 67.25
C ARG A 1002 7.60 -41.40 67.72
N VAL A 1003 7.34 -41.33 69.01
CA VAL A 1003 6.59 -40.24 69.66
C VAL A 1003 7.57 -39.34 70.43
N THR A 1004 7.53 -38.03 70.20
CA THR A 1004 8.46 -37.06 70.81
C THR A 1004 7.77 -35.90 71.55
N GLY A 1005 6.42 -35.89 71.59
CA GLY A 1005 5.60 -34.84 72.22
C GLY A 1005 4.38 -35.42 72.95
N ASN A 1006 3.53 -34.57 73.54
CA ASN A 1006 2.21 -35.01 74.04
C ASN A 1006 1.38 -35.48 72.85
N VAL A 1007 0.79 -36.68 72.92
CA VAL A 1007 -0.08 -37.21 71.86
C VAL A 1007 -1.28 -37.91 72.50
N THR A 1008 -2.47 -37.65 72.00
CA THR A 1008 -3.70 -38.37 72.33
C THR A 1008 -4.12 -39.19 71.12
N ALA A 1009 -4.01 -40.51 71.19
CA ALA A 1009 -4.46 -41.44 70.16
C ALA A 1009 -5.94 -41.80 70.39
N ASN A 1010 -6.83 -41.23 69.59
CA ASN A 1010 -8.25 -41.60 69.53
C ASN A 1010 -8.40 -42.78 68.57
N LEU A 1011 -8.55 -43.98 69.12
CA LEU A 1011 -8.65 -45.22 68.36
C LEU A 1011 -10.11 -45.55 68.11
N GLY A 1012 -10.50 -45.65 66.83
CA GLY A 1012 -11.81 -46.12 66.38
C GLY A 1012 -11.81 -47.58 65.89
N ALA A 1013 -10.64 -48.21 65.82
CA ALA A 1013 -10.42 -49.62 65.44
C ALA A 1013 -9.02 -50.07 65.90
N ASP A 1014 -8.72 -51.38 65.84
CA ASP A 1014 -7.38 -51.89 66.15
C ASP A 1014 -6.30 -51.30 65.20
N ALA A 1015 -5.11 -51.04 65.74
CA ALA A 1015 -3.94 -50.57 65.00
C ALA A 1015 -2.76 -51.51 65.20
N THR A 1016 -2.05 -51.92 64.15
CA THR A 1016 -0.82 -52.74 64.28
C THR A 1016 0.41 -52.01 63.78
N LEU A 1017 1.29 -51.51 64.67
CA LEU A 1017 2.50 -50.71 64.37
C LEU A 1017 3.79 -51.57 64.32
N PRO A 1018 4.82 -51.19 63.55
CA PRO A 1018 6.16 -51.73 63.68
C PRO A 1018 7.00 -50.84 64.62
N ASN A 1019 7.72 -51.46 65.55
CA ASN A 1019 8.57 -50.83 66.59
C ASN A 1019 8.12 -49.43 67.06
N LEU A 1020 7.46 -49.34 68.22
CA LEU A 1020 7.03 -48.07 68.81
C LEU A 1020 8.07 -47.55 69.80
N THR A 1021 8.65 -46.39 69.53
CA THR A 1021 9.53 -45.66 70.46
C THR A 1021 8.82 -44.43 71.01
N VAL A 1022 8.53 -44.39 72.30
CA VAL A 1022 8.05 -43.20 73.00
C VAL A 1022 9.25 -42.54 73.67
N ASN A 1023 9.80 -41.51 73.03
CA ASN A 1023 10.93 -40.74 73.55
C ASN A 1023 10.40 -39.48 74.24
N ASN A 1024 9.93 -39.61 75.48
CA ASN A 1024 9.27 -38.55 76.22
C ASN A 1024 10.13 -38.02 77.38
N GLY A 1025 10.18 -36.69 77.53
CA GLY A 1025 10.52 -36.06 78.80
C GLY A 1025 9.29 -36.02 79.72
N THR A 1026 8.76 -34.82 79.99
CA THR A 1026 7.53 -34.54 80.78
C THR A 1026 6.21 -34.72 80.00
N ASN A 1027 6.23 -35.42 78.87
CA ASN A 1027 5.10 -35.50 77.95
C ASN A 1027 4.27 -36.80 78.12
N THR A 1028 2.99 -36.81 77.73
CA THR A 1028 2.00 -37.90 77.89
C THR A 1028 1.54 -38.47 76.53
N PHE A 1029 1.48 -39.80 76.39
CA PHE A 1029 0.88 -40.51 75.24
C PHE A 1029 -0.45 -41.17 75.66
N THR A 1030 -1.57 -40.47 75.48
CA THR A 1030 -2.89 -40.93 75.93
C THR A 1030 -3.57 -41.81 74.89
N LEU A 1031 -4.14 -42.95 75.28
CA LEU A 1031 -5.06 -43.72 74.44
C LEU A 1031 -6.51 -43.38 74.81
N VAL A 1032 -7.33 -43.08 73.81
CA VAL A 1032 -8.75 -42.79 73.96
C VAL A 1032 -9.53 -43.72 73.05
N ASP A 1033 -10.48 -44.44 73.63
CA ASP A 1033 -11.45 -45.22 72.87
C ASP A 1033 -12.46 -44.29 72.19
N ASN A 1034 -12.58 -44.43 70.86
CA ASN A 1034 -13.43 -43.64 70.00
C ASN A 1034 -14.08 -44.51 68.89
N ASP A 1035 -14.25 -45.82 69.12
CA ASP A 1035 -14.88 -46.73 68.15
C ASP A 1035 -16.40 -46.58 68.07
N GLY A 1036 -16.99 -45.88 69.06
CA GLY A 1036 -18.42 -45.64 69.15
C GLY A 1036 -19.24 -46.90 69.46
N ALA A 1037 -18.59 -48.03 69.74
CA ALA A 1037 -19.19 -49.33 69.97
C ALA A 1037 -19.08 -49.71 71.46
N PRO A 1038 -20.20 -49.78 72.20
CA PRO A 1038 -20.16 -50.10 73.63
C PRO A 1038 -19.54 -51.49 73.88
N GLY A 1039 -18.44 -51.53 74.62
CA GLY A 1039 -17.81 -52.77 75.11
C GLY A 1039 -16.71 -53.36 74.25
N THR A 1040 -16.33 -52.70 73.15
CA THR A 1040 -15.08 -52.96 72.43
C THR A 1040 -14.05 -51.91 72.83
N VAL A 1041 -12.79 -52.32 72.99
CA VAL A 1041 -11.67 -51.40 73.23
C VAL A 1041 -10.65 -51.66 72.15
N PRO A 1042 -10.46 -50.73 71.21
CA PRO A 1042 -9.41 -50.83 70.21
C PRO A 1042 -8.03 -51.01 70.84
N SER A 1043 -7.21 -51.87 70.25
CA SER A 1043 -5.87 -52.20 70.71
C SER A 1043 -4.78 -51.66 69.77
N ILE A 1044 -3.60 -51.38 70.33
CA ILE A 1044 -2.38 -51.16 69.54
C ILE A 1044 -1.51 -52.42 69.67
N THR A 1045 -1.34 -53.13 68.56
CA THR A 1045 -0.43 -54.28 68.47
C THR A 1045 0.91 -53.82 67.90
N ILE A 1046 2.03 -54.20 68.53
CA ILE A 1046 3.37 -53.87 68.04
C ILE A 1046 3.99 -55.15 67.47
N THR A 1047 4.42 -55.14 66.20
CA THR A 1047 4.95 -56.33 65.52
C THR A 1047 6.32 -56.07 64.88
N ASP A 1048 7.19 -57.08 64.87
CA ASP A 1048 8.37 -57.14 63.99
C ASP A 1048 8.19 -58.33 63.03
N PRO A 1049 8.16 -58.12 61.71
CA PRO A 1049 7.90 -59.20 60.76
C PRO A 1049 9.06 -60.17 60.58
N ALA A 1050 10.24 -59.91 61.15
CA ALA A 1050 11.36 -60.86 61.15
C ALA A 1050 11.17 -62.05 62.14
N ALA A 1051 9.95 -62.28 62.63
CA ALA A 1051 9.59 -63.24 63.67
C ALA A 1051 10.22 -62.97 65.06
N ALA A 1052 10.81 -61.79 65.25
CA ALA A 1052 11.16 -61.26 66.57
C ALA A 1052 9.95 -60.50 67.16
N PRO A 1053 9.84 -60.37 68.49
CA PRO A 1053 8.85 -59.46 69.08
C PRO A 1053 9.16 -58.02 68.68
N GLY A 1054 8.16 -57.28 68.18
CA GLY A 1054 8.30 -55.85 67.92
C GLY A 1054 8.75 -55.09 69.17
N VAL A 1055 9.64 -54.13 69.01
CA VAL A 1055 10.25 -53.44 70.15
C VAL A 1055 9.41 -52.23 70.55
N PHE A 1056 8.87 -52.26 71.78
CA PHE A 1056 8.36 -51.07 72.47
C PHE A 1056 9.47 -50.46 73.33
N ILE A 1057 9.89 -49.23 73.04
CA ILE A 1057 10.92 -48.53 73.82
C ILE A 1057 10.29 -47.28 74.45
N MET A 1058 10.34 -47.18 75.77
CA MET A 1058 9.93 -45.99 76.53
C MET A 1058 11.12 -45.49 77.34
N THR A 1059 11.67 -44.33 76.97
CA THR A 1059 12.94 -43.81 77.53
C THR A 1059 12.76 -42.83 78.71
N ALA A 1060 11.56 -42.24 78.86
CA ALA A 1060 10.97 -41.54 80.02
C ALA A 1060 9.54 -41.07 79.60
N GLY A 1061 8.62 -40.78 80.53
CA GLY A 1061 7.24 -40.30 80.23
C GLY A 1061 6.08 -41.16 80.76
N ASN A 1062 4.84 -40.69 80.55
CA ASN A 1062 3.59 -41.38 80.90
C ASN A 1062 2.86 -41.86 79.61
N VAL A 1063 2.38 -43.10 79.59
CA VAL A 1063 1.40 -43.64 78.64
C VAL A 1063 0.06 -43.76 79.35
#